data_AF-A0ABD3PKZ2-F1
#
_entry.id   AF-A0ABD3PKZ2-F1
#
_cell.length_a   1.000
_cell.length_b   1.000
_cell.length_c   1.000
_cell.angle_alpha   90.00
_cell.angle_beta   90.00
_cell.angle_gamma   90.00
#
_symmetry.space_group_name_H-M   'P 1'
#
loop_
_entity.id
_entity.type
_entity.pdbx_description
1 polymer ?
#
loop_
_entity_poly.entity_id
_entity_poly.type
_entity_poly.pdbx_seq_one_letter_code
_entity_poly.pdbx_strand_id
1 'polypeptide(L)'
;MTIRTTPLSVFTILLSLSVASASDPDCGSPTYTGFALKSQSGCKSYVYCQSGVAGSETNCPEGLLFNGGVGQGGICTWAESVPCQEDEGGAATTVAAATTTTTTAAAEAVSAEGDNPNHFYCGQSRQDAAAKCLPCPSGSLLDCEDVTHGCFAGITDCAAESSSEQSSSQENGHTTSSLIDLLNSLASGGGSGSSTTTTTTTTSTASAGNAVDAPSFIAAPSPAVAVSNSQSFEASDGTPQPSKSPTLAPWTNAPFVPYRGPARPKTVIGYYAAWQWYDRNKFADPKNVDFSKYDRINYAFFQPDEQGRLFGTDEWADPQLLWGEYDYSTTTQVMSGPNRNYFCSWDGPDESQHNCNFHKGDGILSRAKAVGTEVVPSIGGWTLSDNFPTIASTEVGRTTFAANCVKLIEEYGFDGIDIDWEYPGFEDHSGTPEDTVNFTLFLQAIRDALDVLGQSKGRYFPLSAALPCGPDKIADIQVDQIKDILDELNLMSYDLHGAWDVLTGVNAPMFDQGWTDTSKGWSIHGCVENYLVWGVPMEKVNIGLPFYGRSFRKATGMKQVHDGTDDINWHLDEGSPQYFNIVKALGRMTTYRHEKTQTQYAVFNEGGGLVNYDDPRAICDKVHYAIQRGARGLLAWEISGDMLDNGETPLIDATNNKIQNPDMDCSKLRDPLWALSDTTYRYAPPEPDHVDLSSVNPLNLAAPMGYSNGNTLPAPSPTNNSPSAPTNGSPTLNANTIGISPVSPPTNNSPSFPTNNSPTLNANDPATTGSSSSETTQSSSASTSPPGDCPPDFTGYWASGDCTQYMYCQAGAVVGVLMPCVPGTLFDVTIGTCAFATNVAGCSR
;
A
#
# COMPACT_ATOMS: atom_id res chain seq x y z
N MET A 1 -80.11 12.87 14.08
CA MET A 1 -79.31 13.20 15.28
C MET A 1 -78.45 14.43 14.99
N THR A 2 -78.10 15.17 16.04
CA THR A 2 -77.21 16.35 16.12
C THR A 2 -75.93 16.14 15.27
N ILE A 3 -75.52 16.95 14.27
CA ILE A 3 -75.26 18.40 14.11
C ILE A 3 -73.78 18.81 14.36
N ARG A 4 -73.12 19.21 13.25
CA ARG A 4 -72.07 20.25 13.04
C ARG A 4 -70.68 20.21 13.71
N THR A 5 -69.66 20.08 12.85
CA THR A 5 -68.55 21.05 12.56
C THR A 5 -67.94 21.93 13.67
N THR A 6 -66.60 21.84 13.82
CA THR A 6 -65.53 22.89 13.85
C THR A 6 -65.89 24.39 14.00
N PRO A 7 -64.97 25.28 14.48
CA PRO A 7 -63.53 25.11 14.79
C PRO A 7 -63.10 25.72 16.16
N LEU A 8 -61.79 25.85 16.41
CA LEU A 8 -61.22 27.10 16.98
C LEU A 8 -59.75 27.29 16.54
N SER A 9 -59.25 28.53 16.61
CA SER A 9 -57.96 28.94 16.03
C SER A 9 -56.98 29.52 17.05
N VAL A 10 -55.68 29.32 16.77
CA VAL A 10 -54.52 30.20 17.05
C VAL A 10 -54.42 30.84 18.44
N PHE A 11 -53.36 30.46 19.16
CA PHE A 11 -52.60 31.40 19.99
C PHE A 11 -51.10 31.17 19.76
N THR A 12 -50.47 32.03 18.94
CA THR A 12 -49.03 31.95 18.66
C THR A 12 -48.28 32.69 19.76
N ILE A 13 -47.66 31.94 20.68
CA ILE A 13 -46.66 32.49 21.61
C ILE A 13 -45.28 32.13 21.06
N LEU A 14 -44.58 33.12 20.53
CA LEU A 14 -43.16 33.02 20.18
C LEU A 14 -42.33 33.00 21.47
N LEU A 15 -42.08 31.80 22.00
CA LEU A 15 -41.02 31.57 22.97
C LEU A 15 -39.81 30.99 22.23
N SER A 16 -38.81 31.84 21.99
CA SER A 16 -37.54 31.44 21.41
C SER A 16 -36.70 30.68 22.44
N LEU A 17 -36.97 29.39 22.63
CA LEU A 17 -35.98 28.50 23.27
C LEU A 17 -34.87 28.22 22.26
N SER A 18 -33.77 28.95 22.39
CA SER A 18 -32.47 28.48 21.91
C SER A 18 -32.08 27.25 22.73
N VAL A 19 -32.37 26.05 22.24
CA VAL A 19 -31.81 24.81 22.79
C VAL A 19 -30.36 24.74 22.32
N ALA A 20 -29.49 25.44 23.03
CA ALA A 20 -28.07 25.11 23.02
C ALA A 20 -27.95 23.71 23.62
N SER A 21 -27.39 22.76 22.87
CA SER A 21 -27.01 21.46 23.40
C SER A 21 -25.91 21.65 24.43
N ALA A 22 -26.29 21.63 25.71
CA ALA A 22 -25.32 21.57 26.78
C ALA A 22 -24.56 20.25 26.64
N SER A 23 -23.23 20.33 26.46
CA SER A 23 -22.37 19.16 26.50
C SER A 23 -22.45 18.49 27.86
N ASP A 24 -22.35 17.17 27.88
CA ASP A 24 -22.07 16.45 29.10
C ASP A 24 -20.74 16.96 29.69
N PRO A 25 -20.67 17.22 31.02
CA PRO A 25 -19.45 17.74 31.64
C PRO A 25 -18.23 16.83 31.44
N ASP A 26 -18.41 15.51 31.25
CA ASP A 26 -17.30 14.59 30.98
C ASP A 26 -16.71 14.76 29.57
N CYS A 27 -17.46 15.35 28.64
CA CYS A 27 -17.05 15.54 27.25
C CYS A 27 -16.35 16.88 26.97
N GLY A 28 -16.41 17.84 27.90
CA GLY A 28 -15.72 19.15 27.81
C GLY A 28 -16.22 20.14 26.75
N SER A 29 -16.74 19.68 25.60
CA SER A 29 -17.22 20.50 24.49
C SER A 29 -18.42 19.87 23.77
N PRO A 30 -19.41 20.65 23.28
CA PRO A 30 -20.58 20.16 22.53
C PRO A 30 -20.26 19.62 21.13
N THR A 31 -19.00 19.63 20.70
CA THR A 31 -18.55 18.98 19.46
C THR A 31 -17.59 17.81 19.71
N TYR A 32 -17.18 17.56 20.95
CA TYR A 32 -16.16 16.54 21.24
C TYR A 32 -16.68 15.12 20.99
N THR A 33 -15.89 14.33 20.26
CA THR A 33 -16.16 12.92 19.97
C THR A 33 -14.87 12.14 20.19
N GLY A 34 -14.93 11.04 20.95
CA GLY A 34 -13.75 10.32 21.45
C GLY A 34 -13.85 9.93 22.92
N PHE A 35 -12.85 9.22 23.45
CA PHE A 35 -12.81 8.85 24.87
C PHE A 35 -12.45 10.02 25.77
N ALA A 36 -13.10 10.14 26.92
CA ALA A 36 -12.83 11.18 27.91
C ALA A 36 -12.94 10.65 29.35
N LEU A 37 -12.22 11.29 30.26
CA LEU A 37 -12.23 10.96 31.68
C LEU A 37 -13.63 11.06 32.27
N LYS A 38 -14.08 10.03 32.99
CA LYS A 38 -15.28 10.14 33.82
C LYS A 38 -14.96 11.02 35.02
N SER A 39 -15.63 12.16 35.16
CA SER A 39 -15.46 13.06 36.31
C SER A 39 -15.72 12.31 37.63
N GLN A 40 -14.92 12.62 38.66
CA GLN A 40 -15.03 12.04 40.00
C GLN A 40 -14.74 10.51 40.10
N SER A 41 -14.29 9.86 39.02
CA SER A 41 -13.84 8.46 39.04
C SER A 41 -12.48 8.22 39.70
N GLY A 42 -11.70 9.27 39.98
CA GLY A 42 -10.29 9.14 40.32
C GLY A 42 -9.47 8.47 39.20
N CYS A 43 -9.86 8.71 37.94
CA CYS A 43 -9.29 8.11 36.73
C CYS A 43 -9.44 6.58 36.62
N LYS A 44 -10.38 5.99 37.38
CA LYS A 44 -10.67 4.55 37.33
C LYS A 44 -11.74 4.19 36.29
N SER A 45 -12.39 5.19 35.69
CA SER A 45 -13.36 5.01 34.61
C SER A 45 -13.35 6.17 33.60
N TYR A 46 -13.87 5.89 32.41
CA TYR A 46 -13.95 6.79 31.26
C TYR A 46 -15.30 6.62 30.54
N VAL A 47 -15.61 7.55 29.64
CA VAL A 47 -16.78 7.51 28.74
C VAL A 47 -16.32 7.68 27.30
N TYR A 48 -17.06 7.11 26.34
CA TYR A 48 -16.98 7.57 24.96
C TYR A 48 -17.98 8.69 24.74
N CYS A 49 -17.52 9.82 24.24
CA CYS A 49 -18.35 10.97 23.88
C CYS A 49 -18.67 10.95 22.39
N GLN A 50 -19.88 11.35 22.02
CA GLN A 50 -20.28 11.58 20.63
C GLN A 50 -20.99 12.94 20.54
N SER A 51 -20.41 13.88 19.79
CA SER A 51 -20.88 15.27 19.69
C SER A 51 -21.25 15.90 21.05
N GLY A 52 -20.35 15.75 22.02
CA GLY A 52 -20.49 16.27 23.38
C GLY A 52 -21.50 15.55 24.27
N VAL A 53 -22.06 14.40 23.86
CA VAL A 53 -22.94 13.55 24.68
C VAL A 53 -22.15 12.34 25.16
N ALA A 54 -22.12 12.09 26.48
CA ALA A 54 -21.43 10.95 27.06
C ALA A 54 -22.25 9.64 26.91
N GLY A 55 -21.57 8.57 26.52
CA GLY A 55 -22.09 7.20 26.54
C GLY A 55 -22.03 6.55 27.92
N SER A 56 -22.08 5.22 27.96
CA SER A 56 -21.95 4.45 29.20
C SER A 56 -20.55 4.55 29.80
N GLU A 57 -20.50 4.75 31.12
CA GLU A 57 -19.26 4.69 31.90
C GLU A 57 -18.63 3.29 31.81
N THR A 58 -17.32 3.26 31.53
CA THR A 58 -16.50 2.05 31.40
C THR A 58 -15.33 2.14 32.37
N ASN A 59 -15.17 1.13 33.22
CA ASN A 59 -14.03 1.06 34.15
C ASN A 59 -12.76 0.64 33.40
N CYS A 60 -11.61 1.17 33.83
CA CYS A 60 -10.32 0.60 33.44
C CYS A 60 -10.14 -0.81 34.06
N PRO A 61 -9.34 -1.68 33.42
CA PRO A 61 -8.93 -2.97 34.00
C PRO A 61 -8.24 -2.79 35.37
N GLU A 62 -8.31 -3.83 36.21
CA GLU A 62 -7.76 -3.80 37.57
C GLU A 62 -6.25 -3.50 37.57
N GLY A 63 -5.85 -2.38 38.18
CA GLY A 63 -4.47 -1.89 38.22
C GLY A 63 -4.13 -0.77 37.23
N LEU A 64 -5.03 -0.45 36.29
CA LEU A 64 -4.85 0.64 35.32
C LEU A 64 -5.70 1.87 35.66
N LEU A 65 -5.24 3.05 35.23
CA LEU A 65 -5.94 4.33 35.29
C LEU A 65 -6.00 4.97 33.90
N PHE A 66 -7.06 5.73 33.63
CA PHE A 66 -7.22 6.49 32.40
C PHE A 66 -6.29 7.70 32.38
N ASN A 67 -5.38 7.80 31.40
CA ASN A 67 -4.42 8.91 31.31
C ASN A 67 -5.00 10.22 30.75
N GLY A 68 -6.20 10.15 30.18
CA GLY A 68 -6.83 11.27 29.48
C GLY A 68 -7.53 12.28 30.38
N GLY A 69 -7.74 13.47 29.83
CA GLY A 69 -8.58 14.51 30.44
C GLY A 69 -10.05 14.44 30.03
N VAL A 70 -10.86 15.32 30.62
CA VAL A 70 -12.21 15.64 30.14
C VAL A 70 -12.11 16.29 28.76
N GLY A 71 -12.67 15.66 27.74
CA GLY A 71 -12.64 16.15 26.35
C GLY A 71 -11.25 16.19 25.69
N GLN A 72 -10.30 15.34 26.09
CA GLN A 72 -8.89 15.41 25.64
C GLN A 72 -8.32 14.11 25.02
N GLY A 73 -9.09 13.04 24.91
CA GLY A 73 -8.60 11.72 24.49
C GLY A 73 -7.84 11.01 25.62
N GLY A 74 -7.65 9.69 25.49
CA GLY A 74 -6.88 8.89 26.45
C GLY A 74 -7.16 7.39 26.39
N ILE A 75 -6.37 6.64 27.14
CA ILE A 75 -6.42 5.17 27.30
C ILE A 75 -6.20 4.78 28.77
N CYS A 76 -6.59 3.56 29.13
CA CYS A 76 -6.20 2.96 30.41
C CYS A 76 -4.75 2.48 30.37
N THR A 77 -3.90 2.98 31.27
CA THR A 77 -2.47 2.64 31.38
C THR A 77 -2.03 2.57 32.85
N TRP A 78 -0.77 2.27 33.11
CA TRP A 78 -0.24 2.09 34.47
C TRP A 78 -0.30 3.39 35.28
N ALA A 79 -0.72 3.28 36.54
CA ALA A 79 -0.97 4.42 37.42
C ALA A 79 0.25 5.36 37.61
N GLU A 80 1.47 4.83 37.49
CA GLU A 80 2.72 5.62 37.56
C GLU A 80 2.87 6.62 36.40
N SER A 81 2.16 6.42 35.29
CA SER A 81 2.13 7.30 34.11
C SER A 81 0.92 8.23 34.08
N VAL A 82 0.12 8.29 35.14
CA VAL A 82 -1.20 8.95 35.15
C VAL A 82 -1.29 10.01 36.26
N PRO A 83 -1.32 11.33 35.94
CA PRO A 83 -1.18 12.41 36.91
C PRO A 83 -2.50 12.76 37.64
N CYS A 84 -3.22 11.75 38.14
CA CYS A 84 -4.54 11.95 38.75
C CYS A 84 -4.47 12.24 40.26
N GLN A 85 -5.04 13.37 40.68
CA GLN A 85 -5.17 13.76 42.09
C GLN A 85 -6.37 13.02 42.72
N GLU A 86 -6.16 12.32 43.83
CA GLU A 86 -7.27 11.80 44.65
C GLU A 86 -7.73 12.88 45.65
N ASP A 87 -8.75 13.66 45.29
CA ASP A 87 -9.41 14.62 46.18
C ASP A 87 -10.24 13.89 47.28
N GLU A 88 -9.63 13.60 48.43
CA GLU A 88 -10.41 13.24 49.63
C GLU A 88 -11.25 14.45 50.09
N GLY A 89 -12.59 14.32 49.98
CA GLY A 89 -13.50 15.46 49.90
C GLY A 89 -13.72 16.28 51.19
N GLY A 90 -13.95 17.60 51.04
CA GLY A 90 -13.93 18.56 52.15
C GLY A 90 -14.80 19.82 52.06
N ALA A 91 -16.03 19.74 51.52
CA ALA A 91 -17.07 20.78 51.53
C ALA A 91 -16.82 22.09 50.74
N ALA A 92 -17.90 22.77 50.37
CA ALA A 92 -17.89 23.88 49.41
C ALA A 92 -17.62 25.26 50.06
N THR A 93 -16.95 26.15 49.32
CA THR A 93 -17.09 27.61 49.47
C THR A 93 -16.91 28.30 48.11
N THR A 94 -17.82 29.20 47.76
CA THR A 94 -17.80 29.95 46.50
C THR A 94 -16.88 31.18 46.57
N VAL A 95 -16.02 31.38 45.58
CA VAL A 95 -15.45 32.69 45.24
C VAL A 95 -15.55 32.89 43.72
N ALA A 96 -16.01 34.06 43.29
CA ALA A 96 -16.12 34.41 41.87
C ALA A 96 -15.03 35.41 41.44
N ALA A 97 -14.65 35.31 40.17
CA ALA A 97 -13.93 36.27 39.33
C ALA A 97 -13.18 37.46 39.98
N ALA A 98 -11.87 37.53 39.73
CA ALA A 98 -11.09 38.76 39.82
C ALA A 98 -10.22 38.94 38.56
N THR A 99 -10.51 39.97 37.77
CA THR A 99 -9.74 40.37 36.58
C THR A 99 -8.50 41.16 36.97
N THR A 100 -7.35 40.93 36.34
CA THR A 100 -6.21 41.88 36.35
C THR A 100 -5.38 41.69 35.07
N THR A 101 -5.67 42.41 33.98
CA THR A 101 -5.18 43.77 33.65
C THR A 101 -3.68 43.82 33.33
N THR A 102 -3.36 44.06 32.05
CA THR A 102 -2.00 44.35 31.54
C THR A 102 -1.43 45.69 32.02
N THR A 103 -0.13 45.73 32.30
CA THR A 103 0.67 46.98 32.28
C THR A 103 2.05 46.71 31.67
N THR A 104 2.45 47.55 30.71
CA THR A 104 3.76 47.52 30.03
C THR A 104 4.73 48.51 30.66
N ALA A 105 5.99 48.11 30.87
CA ALA A 105 7.13 49.05 30.95
C ALA A 105 8.49 48.34 30.81
N ALA A 106 9.43 49.03 30.12
CA ALA A 106 10.88 48.87 30.14
C ALA A 106 11.49 47.49 29.75
N ALA A 107 12.29 47.50 28.69
CA ALA A 107 13.27 46.44 28.41
C ALA A 107 14.57 46.70 29.18
N GLU A 108 15.22 45.63 29.65
CA GLU A 108 16.66 45.61 29.91
C GLU A 108 17.35 44.82 28.78
N ALA A 109 18.44 45.35 28.25
CA ALA A 109 19.15 44.72 27.14
C ALA A 109 20.10 43.62 27.67
N VAL A 110 19.78 42.36 27.36
CA VAL A 110 20.70 41.22 27.50
C VAL A 110 21.43 41.02 26.16
N SER A 111 22.71 40.70 26.21
CA SER A 111 23.57 40.59 25.03
C SER A 111 23.26 39.36 24.17
N ALA A 112 23.28 39.55 22.85
CA ALA A 112 23.16 38.49 21.85
C ALA A 112 24.36 37.50 21.86
N GLU A 113 24.27 36.48 21.01
CA GLU A 113 25.18 35.32 20.85
C GLU A 113 24.98 34.14 21.82
N GLY A 114 24.21 34.27 22.91
CA GLY A 114 23.90 33.15 23.81
C GLY A 114 22.91 32.12 23.22
N ASP A 115 21.72 32.58 22.87
CA ASP A 115 20.57 31.72 22.52
C ASP A 115 20.44 31.43 21.01
N ASN A 116 21.54 31.37 20.27
CA ASN A 116 21.52 31.05 18.84
C ASN A 116 22.79 30.29 18.38
N PRO A 117 23.02 29.06 18.87
CA PRO A 117 24.30 28.34 18.71
C PRO A 117 24.63 27.93 17.26
N ASN A 118 23.69 28.08 16.32
CA ASN A 118 23.82 27.67 14.92
C ASN A 118 23.60 28.83 13.92
N HIS A 119 23.56 30.09 14.40
CA HIS A 119 23.40 31.29 13.59
C HIS A 119 22.15 31.25 12.67
N PHE A 120 21.00 30.93 13.25
CA PHE A 120 19.67 30.93 12.64
C PHE A 120 19.03 32.33 12.66
N TYR A 121 18.64 32.87 11.49
CA TYR A 121 17.96 34.18 11.42
C TYR A 121 16.77 34.21 10.45
N CYS A 122 15.76 35.01 10.78
CA CYS A 122 14.50 35.16 10.04
C CYS A 122 14.62 36.09 8.82
N GLY A 123 14.15 35.64 7.65
CA GLY A 123 14.04 36.46 6.43
C GLY A 123 13.24 35.77 5.33
N GLN A 124 13.00 36.42 4.20
CA GLN A 124 12.40 35.83 3.00
C GLN A 124 13.43 35.12 2.12
N SER A 125 14.72 35.28 2.44
CA SER A 125 15.87 34.57 1.84
C SER A 125 17.05 34.61 2.81
N ARG A 126 18.10 33.80 2.57
CA ARG A 126 19.33 33.82 3.39
C ARG A 126 20.01 35.21 3.37
N GLN A 127 19.95 35.95 2.27
CA GLN A 127 20.48 37.33 2.19
C GLN A 127 19.63 38.32 3.00
N ASP A 128 18.31 38.20 2.94
CA ASP A 128 17.38 39.05 3.70
C ASP A 128 17.47 38.78 5.21
N ALA A 129 17.67 37.52 5.62
CA ALA A 129 17.95 37.14 7.00
C ALA A 129 19.29 37.73 7.52
N ALA A 130 20.34 37.72 6.69
CA ALA A 130 21.63 38.34 7.01
C ALA A 130 21.60 39.87 7.09
N ALA A 131 20.61 40.50 6.43
CA ALA A 131 20.35 41.95 6.52
C ALA A 131 19.43 42.32 7.70
N LYS A 132 18.50 41.44 8.08
CA LYS A 132 17.52 41.68 9.18
C LYS A 132 18.06 41.34 10.55
N CYS A 133 18.90 40.31 10.68
CA CYS A 133 19.53 39.88 11.94
C CYS A 133 18.56 39.62 13.11
N LEU A 134 17.32 39.22 12.80
CA LEU A 134 16.33 38.74 13.76
C LEU A 134 16.60 37.26 14.04
N PRO A 135 17.07 36.85 15.24
CA PRO A 135 17.41 35.45 15.51
C PRO A 135 16.16 34.59 15.71
N CYS A 136 16.24 33.32 15.30
CA CYS A 136 15.23 32.30 15.58
C CYS A 136 15.87 31.14 16.39
N PRO A 137 15.90 31.22 17.74
CA PRO A 137 16.65 30.33 18.63
C PRO A 137 16.44 28.82 18.44
N SER A 138 15.22 28.39 18.12
CA SER A 138 14.86 26.98 17.92
C SER A 138 15.15 26.46 16.50
N GLY A 139 15.52 27.34 15.58
CA GLY A 139 15.61 27.03 14.14
C GLY A 139 14.25 26.96 13.42
N SER A 140 13.15 27.27 14.11
CA SER A 140 11.78 27.15 13.59
C SER A 140 11.26 28.42 12.91
N LEU A 141 10.30 28.25 11.99
CA LEU A 141 9.44 29.31 11.47
C LEU A 141 8.62 30.01 12.57
N LEU A 142 8.30 29.29 13.65
CA LEU A 142 7.45 29.79 14.75
C LEU A 142 8.13 30.87 15.61
N ASP A 143 9.46 30.99 15.53
CA ASP A 143 10.20 32.06 16.21
C ASP A 143 10.19 33.38 15.41
N CYS A 144 9.80 33.34 14.13
CA CYS A 144 9.69 34.51 13.28
C CYS A 144 8.31 35.16 13.46
N GLU A 145 8.26 36.47 13.71
CA GLU A 145 6.99 37.21 13.94
C GLU A 145 6.00 37.18 12.76
N ASP A 146 6.45 36.74 11.58
CA ASP A 146 5.66 36.53 10.37
C ASP A 146 6.02 35.18 9.72
N VAL A 147 5.02 34.32 9.53
CA VAL A 147 5.13 32.99 8.90
C VAL A 147 5.52 33.04 7.41
N THR A 148 5.55 34.23 6.77
CA THR A 148 6.10 34.38 5.42
C THR A 148 7.64 34.41 5.37
N HIS A 149 8.32 34.39 6.51
CA HIS A 149 9.77 34.45 6.62
C HIS A 149 10.38 33.12 7.11
N GLY A 150 11.29 32.56 6.33
CA GLY A 150 12.11 31.41 6.68
C GLY A 150 13.15 31.70 7.75
N CYS A 151 13.40 30.70 8.61
CA CYS A 151 14.53 30.70 9.55
C CYS A 151 15.77 30.05 8.90
N PHE A 152 16.86 30.78 8.72
CA PHE A 152 18.03 30.36 7.93
C PHE A 152 19.28 30.14 8.78
N ALA A 153 19.75 28.89 8.86
CA ALA A 153 20.97 28.50 9.56
C ALA A 153 22.27 29.06 8.92
N GLY A 154 23.32 29.18 9.74
CA GLY A 154 24.71 29.38 9.30
C GLY A 154 25.02 30.77 8.76
N ILE A 155 24.31 31.81 9.21
CA ILE A 155 24.56 33.20 8.80
C ILE A 155 25.56 33.85 9.76
N THR A 156 26.85 33.83 9.39
CA THR A 156 27.93 34.45 10.18
C THR A 156 27.99 35.97 10.03
N ASP A 157 27.60 36.48 8.87
CA ASP A 157 27.90 37.85 8.45
C ASP A 157 26.68 38.76 8.66
N CYS A 158 26.30 38.94 9.93
CA CYS A 158 25.12 39.73 10.29
C CYS A 158 25.40 41.24 10.29
N ALA A 159 24.73 41.98 9.39
CA ALA A 159 25.02 43.40 9.13
C ALA A 159 24.41 44.33 10.19
N ALA A 160 25.09 44.49 11.32
CA ALA A 160 24.70 45.41 12.40
C ALA A 160 24.92 46.90 12.04
N GLU A 161 24.14 47.45 11.11
CA GLU A 161 24.17 48.88 10.80
C GLU A 161 23.46 49.72 11.87
N SER A 162 24.22 50.60 12.53
CA SER A 162 23.71 51.61 13.45
C SER A 162 22.92 52.70 12.71
N SER A 163 21.77 53.08 13.27
CA SER A 163 20.85 54.07 12.69
C SER A 163 21.45 55.46 12.44
N SER A 164 21.34 55.97 11.20
CA SER A 164 21.18 57.41 10.93
C SER A 164 20.56 57.68 9.56
N GLU A 165 19.62 58.62 9.51
CA GLU A 165 19.01 59.12 8.27
C GLU A 165 20.00 59.98 7.44
N GLN A 166 19.96 59.92 6.09
CA GLN A 166 19.51 61.03 5.23
C GLN A 166 19.85 60.90 3.72
N SER A 167 18.82 61.15 2.91
CA SER A 167 18.80 61.81 1.58
C SER A 167 19.89 61.58 0.50
N SER A 168 19.39 61.17 -0.66
CA SER A 168 19.60 61.78 -1.99
C SER A 168 20.80 61.42 -2.90
N SER A 169 20.40 61.00 -4.11
CA SER A 169 20.90 61.41 -5.44
C SER A 169 22.19 60.85 -6.06
N GLN A 170 21.99 60.41 -7.31
CA GLN A 170 22.85 60.53 -8.50
C GLN A 170 24.01 59.55 -8.78
N GLU A 171 23.72 58.67 -9.76
CA GLU A 171 24.38 58.58 -11.07
C GLU A 171 25.72 57.82 -11.31
N ASN A 172 25.70 57.09 -12.43
CA ASN A 172 26.79 56.79 -13.37
C ASN A 172 28.00 55.90 -12.96
N GLY A 173 28.00 54.67 -13.49
CA GLY A 173 28.73 54.45 -14.75
C GLY A 173 29.84 53.38 -14.82
N HIS A 174 29.81 52.62 -15.93
CA HIS A 174 30.96 52.23 -16.77
C HIS A 174 32.21 51.58 -16.11
N THR A 175 32.39 50.25 -16.14
CA THR A 175 32.76 49.31 -17.25
C THR A 175 34.26 48.95 -17.35
N THR A 176 34.52 47.67 -17.68
CA THR A 176 35.71 47.10 -18.38
C THR A 176 37.11 47.22 -17.76
N SER A 177 37.78 46.09 -17.50
CA SER A 177 38.76 45.46 -18.42
C SER A 177 39.69 44.48 -17.67
N SER A 178 40.69 43.91 -18.34
CA SER A 178 41.47 42.74 -17.89
C SER A 178 42.98 42.82 -18.20
N LEU A 179 43.71 41.80 -17.73
CA LEU A 179 45.02 41.28 -18.18
C LEU A 179 46.36 41.89 -17.67
N ILE A 180 47.24 40.94 -17.27
CA ILE A 180 48.64 40.72 -17.72
C ILE A 180 49.85 41.00 -16.79
N ASP A 181 50.74 39.97 -16.74
CA ASP A 181 52.19 39.89 -16.41
C ASP A 181 52.76 40.25 -15.01
N LEU A 182 54.00 39.87 -14.62
CA LEU A 182 54.86 38.64 -14.68
C LEU A 182 56.22 38.98 -13.98
N LEU A 183 57.18 38.15 -13.52
CA LEU A 183 57.42 36.69 -13.42
C LEU A 183 57.50 36.29 -11.91
N ASN A 184 58.49 35.66 -11.23
CA ASN A 184 59.80 34.93 -11.43
C ASN A 184 60.12 34.24 -10.04
N SER A 185 61.01 33.26 -9.80
CA SER A 185 61.83 32.33 -10.60
C SER A 185 62.63 31.32 -9.72
N LEU A 186 62.72 30.04 -10.13
CA LEU A 186 63.83 29.07 -9.86
C LEU A 186 64.10 28.56 -8.40
N ALA A 187 64.71 27.38 -8.13
CA ALA A 187 64.88 26.13 -8.91
C ALA A 187 65.45 24.92 -8.10
N SER A 188 65.23 23.71 -8.66
CA SER A 188 66.14 22.54 -8.80
C SER A 188 66.73 21.75 -7.62
N GLY A 189 66.46 20.43 -7.63
CA GLY A 189 67.38 19.33 -7.27
C GLY A 189 67.39 18.84 -5.80
N GLY A 190 67.62 17.56 -5.47
CA GLY A 190 67.67 16.34 -6.29
C GLY A 190 68.76 15.33 -5.88
N GLY A 191 68.40 14.07 -5.63
CA GLY A 191 69.35 12.93 -5.67
C GLY A 191 69.45 11.98 -4.45
N SER A 192 68.98 10.74 -4.67
CA SER A 192 69.65 9.45 -4.40
C SER A 192 70.17 9.02 -3.00
N GLY A 193 69.72 7.82 -2.59
CA GLY A 193 70.40 6.86 -1.71
C GLY A 193 70.20 7.00 -0.19
N SER A 194 70.46 5.99 0.66
CA SER A 194 70.54 4.52 0.52
C SER A 194 70.96 3.93 1.89
N SER A 195 70.42 2.78 2.32
CA SER A 195 70.91 1.99 3.50
C SER A 195 70.70 2.70 4.87
N THR A 196 70.56 2.05 6.04
CA THR A 196 71.30 0.87 6.57
C THR A 196 70.60 0.21 7.77
N THR A 197 70.39 -1.12 7.69
CA THR A 197 70.48 -2.18 8.76
C THR A 197 69.77 -1.95 10.12
N THR A 198 69.01 -2.90 10.71
CA THR A 198 69.54 -4.08 11.47
C THR A 198 68.38 -5.04 11.85
N THR A 199 68.28 -6.25 11.26
CA THR A 199 68.62 -7.59 11.86
C THR A 199 67.72 -8.02 13.04
N THR A 200 67.10 -9.21 13.06
CA THR A 200 67.74 -10.51 13.41
C THR A 200 66.96 -11.77 12.97
N THR A 201 67.69 -12.90 12.83
CA THR A 201 67.31 -14.28 12.42
C THR A 201 66.34 -15.00 13.38
N THR A 202 65.70 -16.16 13.09
CA THR A 202 66.17 -17.50 12.58
C THR A 202 65.04 -18.32 11.89
N THR A 203 65.17 -18.90 10.69
CA THR A 203 65.62 -20.29 10.31
C THR A 203 64.88 -21.45 11.04
N SER A 204 64.53 -22.62 10.44
CA SER A 204 65.23 -23.40 9.38
C SER A 204 64.42 -24.54 8.68
N THR A 205 64.61 -24.73 7.35
CA THR A 205 64.83 -26.00 6.56
C THR A 205 63.85 -27.22 6.57
N ALA A 206 63.74 -28.08 5.52
CA ALA A 206 64.07 -28.02 4.07
C ALA A 206 63.69 -29.30 3.25
N SER A 207 63.44 -29.15 1.94
CA SER A 207 63.71 -30.10 0.81
C SER A 207 62.82 -31.38 0.65
N ALA A 208 62.72 -32.08 -0.51
CA ALA A 208 63.44 -31.97 -1.81
C ALA A 208 62.69 -32.56 -3.04
N GLY A 209 63.02 -32.10 -4.26
CA GLY A 209 62.93 -32.82 -5.56
C GLY A 209 61.62 -32.69 -6.38
N ASN A 210 61.63 -32.66 -7.73
CA ASN A 210 62.73 -32.64 -8.71
C ASN A 210 62.27 -32.00 -10.07
N ALA A 211 63.18 -31.82 -11.04
CA ALA A 211 62.97 -31.18 -12.37
C ALA A 211 62.17 -32.07 -13.38
N VAL A 212 61.82 -31.71 -14.64
CA VAL A 212 62.48 -30.84 -15.66
C VAL A 212 61.49 -30.29 -16.75
N ASP A 213 62.03 -29.42 -17.62
CA ASP A 213 61.65 -29.10 -19.02
C ASP A 213 60.59 -28.02 -19.37
N ALA A 214 60.82 -27.43 -20.56
CA ALA A 214 60.19 -26.28 -21.24
C ALA A 214 60.45 -26.44 -22.77
N PRO A 215 60.13 -25.52 -23.72
CA PRO A 215 59.47 -24.20 -23.62
C PRO A 215 58.26 -24.03 -24.60
N SER A 216 57.62 -22.86 -24.71
CA SER A 216 57.92 -21.86 -25.78
C SER A 216 57.07 -20.58 -25.65
N PHE A 217 57.52 -19.50 -26.31
CA PHE A 217 56.93 -18.15 -26.28
C PHE A 217 55.78 -17.95 -27.29
N ILE A 218 54.92 -16.95 -27.03
CA ILE A 218 54.70 -15.77 -27.90
C ILE A 218 54.01 -14.66 -27.09
N ALA A 219 54.20 -13.39 -27.48
CA ALA A 219 53.78 -12.21 -26.72
C ALA A 219 52.55 -11.49 -27.31
N ALA A 220 51.92 -10.63 -26.50
CA ALA A 220 50.82 -9.75 -26.90
C ALA A 220 51.30 -8.50 -27.68
N PRO A 221 50.40 -7.82 -28.41
CA PRO A 221 50.59 -6.42 -28.78
C PRO A 221 49.43 -5.50 -28.31
N SER A 222 49.80 -4.28 -27.95
CA SER A 222 48.96 -3.08 -27.80
C SER A 222 49.88 -1.87 -28.05
N PRO A 223 49.38 -0.64 -28.27
CA PRO A 223 48.10 -0.21 -28.85
C PRO A 223 48.33 0.60 -30.16
N ALA A 224 47.30 1.28 -30.69
CA ALA A 224 47.43 2.30 -31.73
C ALA A 224 46.63 3.57 -31.37
N VAL A 225 47.03 4.74 -31.90
CA VAL A 225 46.62 6.08 -31.40
C VAL A 225 46.33 7.04 -32.59
N ALA A 226 45.59 8.13 -32.30
CA ALA A 226 45.42 9.38 -33.08
C ALA A 226 44.34 9.37 -34.19
N VAL A 227 43.81 10.51 -34.67
CA VAL A 227 44.11 11.95 -34.45
C VAL A 227 42.79 12.76 -34.33
N SER A 228 42.83 13.96 -33.74
CA SER A 228 41.75 14.96 -33.69
C SER A 228 41.67 15.89 -34.92
N ASN A 229 40.46 16.34 -35.29
CA ASN A 229 40.12 17.61 -35.98
C ASN A 229 38.60 17.66 -36.23
N SER A 230 37.89 18.79 -36.39
CA SER A 230 38.15 20.21 -36.07
C SER A 230 36.82 20.98 -36.20
N GLN A 231 36.57 22.01 -35.39
CA GLN A 231 35.29 22.74 -35.37
C GLN A 231 35.02 23.64 -36.59
N SER A 232 33.74 23.93 -36.84
CA SER A 232 33.27 25.09 -37.60
C SER A 232 32.18 25.82 -36.80
N PHE A 233 32.35 27.13 -36.58
CA PHE A 233 31.41 28.00 -35.86
C PHE A 233 30.40 28.66 -36.81
N GLU A 234 29.15 28.78 -36.37
CA GLU A 234 28.28 29.94 -36.62
C GLU A 234 27.62 30.36 -35.29
N ALA A 235 27.16 31.61 -35.16
CA ALA A 235 26.77 32.19 -33.87
C ALA A 235 25.58 33.16 -33.97
N SER A 236 24.57 32.96 -33.11
CA SER A 236 23.35 33.77 -32.87
C SER A 236 22.48 32.98 -31.88
N ASP A 237 21.68 33.54 -30.95
CA ASP A 237 21.67 34.84 -30.25
C ASP A 237 20.99 34.59 -28.87
N GLY A 238 21.07 35.51 -27.92
CA GLY A 238 20.82 35.23 -26.50
C GLY A 238 19.36 35.21 -26.03
N THR A 239 19.02 34.22 -25.18
CA THR A 239 18.11 34.39 -24.02
C THR A 239 18.25 33.19 -23.07
N PRO A 240 18.27 33.36 -21.73
CA PRO A 240 18.37 32.23 -20.81
C PRO A 240 17.02 31.51 -20.68
N GLN A 241 16.99 30.23 -21.02
CA GLN A 241 15.93 29.30 -20.63
C GLN A 241 16.30 28.60 -19.32
N PRO A 242 15.32 28.22 -18.46
CA PRO A 242 15.60 27.48 -17.24
C PRO A 242 16.22 26.12 -17.58
N SER A 243 17.34 25.79 -16.94
CA SER A 243 18.02 24.50 -17.14
C SER A 243 17.18 23.38 -16.55
N LYS A 244 16.53 22.58 -17.40
CA LYS A 244 16.13 21.23 -17.02
C LYS A 244 17.38 20.47 -16.58
N SER A 245 17.34 19.86 -15.41
CA SER A 245 18.35 18.88 -15.00
C SER A 245 18.48 17.82 -16.10
N PRO A 246 19.70 17.39 -16.45
CA PRO A 246 19.88 16.44 -17.54
C PRO A 246 19.27 15.09 -17.15
N THR A 247 18.20 14.70 -17.82
CA THR A 247 17.64 13.35 -17.73
C THR A 247 18.75 12.36 -18.07
N LEU A 248 19.19 11.58 -17.07
CA LEU A 248 20.17 10.54 -17.29
C LEU A 248 19.59 9.49 -18.25
N ALA A 249 20.44 8.88 -19.07
CA ALA A 249 19.99 7.84 -19.98
C ALA A 249 19.48 6.63 -19.15
N PRO A 250 18.32 6.04 -19.49
CA PRO A 250 17.82 4.86 -18.77
C PRO A 250 18.85 3.73 -18.82
N TRP A 251 18.99 3.00 -17.71
CA TRP A 251 20.08 2.04 -17.52
C TRP A 251 19.95 0.87 -18.52
N THR A 252 20.88 0.77 -19.46
CA THR A 252 20.66 0.03 -20.72
C THR A 252 21.06 -1.44 -20.63
N ASN A 253 20.09 -2.32 -20.38
CA ASN A 253 20.09 -3.74 -20.77
C ASN A 253 21.34 -4.58 -20.41
N ALA A 254 22.09 -4.21 -19.37
CA ALA A 254 23.00 -5.16 -18.74
C ALA A 254 22.13 -6.27 -18.11
N PRO A 255 22.37 -7.55 -18.41
CA PRO A 255 21.48 -8.62 -17.98
C PRO A 255 21.49 -8.73 -16.45
N PHE A 256 20.38 -8.33 -15.83
CA PHE A 256 20.08 -8.59 -14.44
C PHE A 256 20.15 -10.09 -14.19
N VAL A 257 21.21 -10.53 -13.51
CA VAL A 257 21.28 -11.85 -12.90
C VAL A 257 20.87 -11.64 -11.44
N PRO A 258 19.58 -11.79 -11.09
CA PRO A 258 19.22 -11.91 -9.69
C PRO A 258 20.01 -13.06 -9.10
N TYR A 259 20.54 -12.89 -7.89
CA TYR A 259 20.95 -14.03 -7.09
C TYR A 259 19.67 -14.75 -6.63
N ARG A 260 19.11 -15.57 -7.52
CA ARG A 260 18.10 -16.53 -7.13
C ARG A 260 18.77 -17.53 -6.20
N GLY A 261 18.09 -17.88 -5.11
CA GLY A 261 18.24 -19.18 -4.48
C GLY A 261 18.00 -20.33 -5.49
N PRO A 262 18.05 -21.60 -5.07
CA PRO A 262 17.94 -22.76 -5.97
C PRO A 262 16.75 -22.63 -6.93
N ALA A 263 17.06 -22.42 -8.22
CA ALA A 263 16.25 -21.59 -9.12
C ALA A 263 14.75 -21.96 -9.20
N ARG A 264 13.93 -21.22 -8.44
CA ARG A 264 12.47 -21.36 -8.43
C ARG A 264 11.83 -20.75 -9.69
N PRO A 265 10.74 -21.35 -10.21
CA PRO A 265 10.01 -20.85 -11.38
C PRO A 265 9.00 -19.74 -11.04
N LYS A 266 8.80 -19.44 -9.75
CA LYS A 266 7.91 -18.40 -9.20
C LYS A 266 8.58 -17.82 -7.95
N THR A 267 8.44 -16.51 -7.72
CA THR A 267 8.87 -15.88 -6.46
C THR A 267 7.95 -16.28 -5.31
N VAL A 268 8.49 -16.52 -4.12
CA VAL A 268 7.72 -16.67 -2.87
C VAL A 268 8.17 -15.59 -1.88
N ILE A 269 7.31 -14.60 -1.65
CA ILE A 269 7.50 -13.54 -0.66
C ILE A 269 6.76 -13.94 0.63
N GLY A 270 7.38 -13.73 1.79
CA GLY A 270 6.74 -13.87 3.09
C GLY A 270 6.80 -12.58 3.89
N TYR A 271 5.64 -12.06 4.35
CA TYR A 271 5.64 -10.95 5.30
C TYR A 271 5.89 -11.49 6.71
N TYR A 272 6.96 -11.03 7.34
CA TYR A 272 7.30 -11.31 8.74
C TYR A 272 6.71 -10.18 9.60
N ALA A 273 5.64 -10.47 10.34
CA ALA A 273 5.04 -9.52 11.28
C ALA A 273 5.88 -9.44 12.58
N ALA A 274 6.56 -8.31 12.80
CA ALA A 274 7.51 -8.13 13.90
C ALA A 274 6.89 -8.45 15.28
N TRP A 275 5.66 -8.00 15.54
CA TRP A 275 4.97 -8.18 16.83
C TRP A 275 4.65 -9.65 17.17
N GLN A 276 4.58 -10.56 16.19
CA GLN A 276 4.41 -12.00 16.45
C GLN A 276 5.58 -12.62 17.23
N TRP A 277 6.70 -11.89 17.36
CA TRP A 277 7.79 -12.18 18.30
C TRP A 277 7.36 -12.33 19.76
N TYR A 278 6.32 -11.64 20.22
CA TYR A 278 5.86 -11.75 21.60
C TYR A 278 4.97 -12.97 21.82
N ASP A 279 4.21 -13.36 20.78
CA ASP A 279 3.19 -14.39 20.86
C ASP A 279 3.76 -15.80 21.04
N ARG A 280 2.91 -16.67 21.60
CA ARG A 280 3.18 -18.11 21.75
C ARG A 280 4.50 -18.44 22.46
N ASN A 281 4.96 -17.58 23.39
CA ASN A 281 6.28 -17.65 24.03
C ASN A 281 7.42 -17.55 22.98
N LYS A 282 7.38 -16.50 22.16
CA LYS A 282 8.32 -16.25 21.07
C LYS A 282 8.40 -17.38 20.05
N PHE A 283 7.25 -17.90 19.61
CA PHE A 283 7.26 -19.01 18.63
C PHE A 283 7.66 -18.54 17.22
N ALA A 284 7.35 -17.31 16.85
CA ALA A 284 7.78 -16.72 15.58
C ALA A 284 9.27 -16.36 15.51
N ASP A 285 10.04 -16.55 16.60
CA ASP A 285 11.49 -16.28 16.67
C ASP A 285 12.24 -16.74 15.40
N PRO A 286 13.12 -15.92 14.81
CA PRO A 286 13.81 -16.24 13.57
C PRO A 286 14.52 -17.60 13.55
N LYS A 287 14.92 -18.17 14.70
CA LYS A 287 15.51 -19.53 14.76
C LYS A 287 14.52 -20.66 14.45
N ASN A 288 13.22 -20.39 14.51
CA ASN A 288 12.13 -21.32 14.23
C ASN A 288 11.60 -21.18 12.78
N VAL A 289 11.98 -20.12 12.06
CA VAL A 289 11.53 -19.85 10.68
C VAL A 289 12.49 -20.47 9.67
N ASP A 290 11.98 -21.38 8.83
CA ASP A 290 12.73 -21.92 7.70
C ASP A 290 12.71 -20.93 6.52
N PHE A 291 13.66 -19.99 6.55
CA PHE A 291 13.84 -19.00 5.49
C PHE A 291 14.04 -19.63 4.10
N SER A 292 14.53 -20.87 4.00
CA SER A 292 14.75 -21.53 2.70
C SER A 292 13.45 -21.85 1.93
N LYS A 293 12.29 -21.70 2.59
CA LYS A 293 10.95 -21.74 1.97
C LYS A 293 10.59 -20.46 1.20
N TYR A 294 11.35 -19.38 1.33
CA TYR A 294 11.07 -18.06 0.74
C TYR A 294 12.20 -17.57 -0.17
N ASP A 295 11.85 -16.83 -1.22
CA ASP A 295 12.79 -16.08 -2.06
C ASP A 295 13.09 -14.70 -1.44
N ARG A 296 12.09 -14.08 -0.80
CA ARG A 296 12.20 -12.82 -0.06
C ARG A 296 11.39 -12.85 1.24
N ILE A 297 11.90 -12.21 2.27
CA ILE A 297 11.14 -11.76 3.44
C ILE A 297 10.90 -10.27 3.34
N ASN A 298 9.63 -9.85 3.40
CA ASN A 298 9.25 -8.47 3.64
C ASN A 298 9.10 -8.31 5.16
N TYR A 299 9.93 -7.45 5.76
CA TYR A 299 9.92 -7.21 7.20
C TYR A 299 8.84 -6.16 7.54
N ALA A 300 7.80 -6.58 8.26
CA ALA A 300 6.63 -5.77 8.58
C ALA A 300 6.68 -5.30 10.05
N PHE A 301 6.87 -4.02 10.36
CA PHE A 301 7.00 -2.88 9.44
C PHE A 301 8.05 -1.86 9.93
N PHE A 302 8.58 -1.09 8.99
CA PHE A 302 9.17 0.22 9.25
C PHE A 302 8.08 1.29 9.08
N GLN A 303 8.16 2.36 9.87
CA GLN A 303 7.19 3.46 9.85
C GLN A 303 7.81 4.79 9.39
N PRO A 304 7.07 5.62 8.64
CA PRO A 304 7.47 6.99 8.33
C PRO A 304 6.90 8.03 9.30
N ASP A 305 7.60 9.14 9.50
CA ASP A 305 7.01 10.39 10.01
C ASP A 305 6.54 11.33 8.89
N GLU A 306 5.79 12.38 9.25
CA GLU A 306 5.32 13.45 8.36
C GLU A 306 6.45 14.09 7.50
N GLN A 307 7.71 14.04 7.95
CA GLN A 307 8.86 14.61 7.23
C GLN A 307 9.52 13.61 6.27
N GLY A 308 9.06 12.36 6.21
CA GLY A 308 9.66 11.31 5.39
C GLY A 308 10.91 10.70 6.00
N ARG A 309 11.11 10.81 7.32
CA ARG A 309 12.13 10.04 8.05
C ARG A 309 11.54 8.67 8.40
N LEU A 310 12.36 7.64 8.32
CA LEU A 310 11.97 6.25 8.60
C LEU A 310 12.52 5.81 9.95
N PHE A 311 11.84 4.88 10.60
CA PHE A 311 12.27 4.25 11.85
C PHE A 311 11.56 2.90 12.05
N GLY A 312 12.05 2.08 12.99
CA GLY A 312 11.41 0.82 13.39
C GLY A 312 10.08 1.03 14.10
N THR A 313 9.34 -0.05 14.33
CA THR A 313 8.07 -0.04 15.07
C THR A 313 8.21 -0.52 16.52
N ASP A 314 9.31 -1.21 16.87
CA ASP A 314 9.58 -1.67 18.24
C ASP A 314 11.09 -1.60 18.59
N GLU A 315 11.47 -0.63 19.43
CA GLU A 315 12.85 -0.39 19.91
C GLU A 315 13.53 -1.60 20.59
N TRP A 316 12.73 -2.58 21.00
CA TRP A 316 13.19 -3.79 21.67
C TRP A 316 13.18 -5.00 20.73
N ALA A 317 12.09 -5.23 20.00
CA ALA A 317 11.94 -6.40 19.13
C ALA A 317 12.72 -6.27 17.82
N ASP A 318 12.55 -5.18 17.06
CA ASP A 318 13.13 -5.01 15.72
C ASP A 318 14.63 -5.34 15.65
N PRO A 319 15.49 -4.82 16.55
CA PRO A 319 16.90 -5.16 16.51
C PRO A 319 17.22 -6.60 16.93
N GLN A 320 16.48 -7.19 17.87
CA GLN A 320 16.63 -8.60 18.22
C GLN A 320 16.20 -9.53 17.08
N LEU A 321 15.22 -9.10 16.30
CA LEU A 321 14.71 -9.82 15.13
C LEU A 321 15.68 -9.72 13.95
N LEU A 322 16.06 -8.50 13.56
CA LEU A 322 16.92 -8.25 12.41
C LEU A 322 18.35 -8.75 12.63
N TRP A 323 18.95 -8.45 13.79
CA TRP A 323 20.38 -8.71 14.05
C TRP A 323 20.64 -9.88 15.01
N GLY A 324 19.67 -10.28 15.82
CA GLY A 324 19.76 -11.39 16.77
C GLY A 324 19.87 -10.95 18.23
N GLU A 325 19.91 -11.91 19.16
CA GLU A 325 19.95 -11.63 20.60
C GLU A 325 21.12 -10.73 21.03
N TYR A 326 20.89 -9.86 22.00
CA TYR A 326 21.93 -9.04 22.64
C TYR A 326 23.01 -9.89 23.34
N ASP A 327 24.27 -9.48 23.16
CA ASP A 327 25.43 -9.98 23.90
C ASP A 327 25.72 -9.12 25.13
N TYR A 328 25.10 -9.47 26.25
CA TYR A 328 25.38 -8.84 27.55
C TYR A 328 26.76 -9.18 28.15
N SER A 329 27.61 -9.99 27.49
CA SER A 329 28.96 -10.30 27.99
C SER A 329 29.99 -9.22 27.69
N THR A 330 29.73 -8.35 26.69
CA THR A 330 30.62 -7.27 26.26
C THR A 330 30.22 -5.89 26.82
N THR A 331 28.97 -5.70 27.25
CA THR A 331 28.40 -4.40 27.67
C THR A 331 28.81 -3.93 29.06
N THR A 332 29.50 -4.75 29.87
CA THR A 332 29.80 -4.45 31.30
C THR A 332 30.72 -3.24 31.52
N GLN A 333 31.40 -2.73 30.49
CA GLN A 333 32.17 -1.48 30.57
C GLN A 333 31.37 -0.21 30.25
N VAL A 334 30.18 -0.31 29.65
CA VAL A 334 29.51 0.82 28.99
C VAL A 334 28.24 1.27 29.71
N MET A 335 27.58 0.38 30.47
CA MET A 335 26.35 0.66 31.23
C MET A 335 26.45 1.77 32.31
N SER A 336 27.59 2.44 32.44
CA SER A 336 27.80 3.62 33.27
C SER A 336 28.33 4.80 32.44
N GLY A 337 27.53 5.26 31.47
CA GLY A 337 27.85 6.42 30.61
C GLY A 337 26.60 7.00 29.91
N PRO A 338 26.66 8.26 29.42
CA PRO A 338 25.50 8.96 28.85
C PRO A 338 25.13 8.55 27.41
N ASN A 339 26.02 7.89 26.67
CA ASN A 339 25.69 7.37 25.33
C ASN A 339 24.91 6.06 25.49
N ARG A 340 23.59 6.09 25.25
CA ARG A 340 22.68 4.94 25.40
C ARG A 340 22.54 4.07 24.13
N ASN A 341 23.41 4.27 23.14
CA ASN A 341 23.30 3.61 21.84
C ASN A 341 23.83 2.16 21.88
N TYR A 342 22.92 1.23 22.16
CA TYR A 342 23.14 -0.21 22.22
C TYR A 342 22.29 -1.00 21.23
N PHE A 343 21.24 -0.40 20.69
CA PHE A 343 20.09 -1.13 20.17
C PHE A 343 20.23 -1.53 18.71
N CYS A 344 21.09 -0.90 17.88
CA CYS A 344 21.30 -1.32 16.47
C CYS A 344 20.04 -1.29 15.58
N SER A 345 19.02 -0.57 16.02
CA SER A 345 17.84 -0.26 15.22
C SER A 345 17.76 1.25 15.00
N TRP A 346 16.79 1.65 14.19
CA TRP A 346 16.40 3.03 13.96
C TRP A 346 15.25 3.30 14.92
N ASP A 347 15.59 3.52 16.19
CA ASP A 347 14.60 3.58 17.28
C ASP A 347 13.96 4.98 17.41
N GLY A 348 14.49 5.95 16.64
CA GLY A 348 13.89 7.25 16.39
C GLY A 348 14.54 7.94 15.19
N PRO A 349 13.85 8.92 14.56
CA PRO A 349 14.24 9.46 13.25
C PRO A 349 15.50 10.36 13.23
N ASP A 350 16.11 10.64 14.38
CA ASP A 350 17.31 11.49 14.55
C ASP A 350 18.52 10.78 15.20
N GLU A 351 18.45 9.46 15.42
CA GLU A 351 19.43 8.70 16.22
C GLU A 351 20.75 8.41 15.47
N SER A 352 21.58 9.44 15.28
CA SER A 352 22.86 9.43 14.53
C SER A 352 24.01 8.50 15.03
N GLN A 353 23.75 7.45 15.83
CA GLN A 353 24.79 6.64 16.50
C GLN A 353 24.46 5.13 16.63
N HIS A 354 23.97 4.45 15.59
CA HIS A 354 23.74 2.99 15.67
C HIS A 354 25.06 2.22 15.97
N ASN A 355 25.06 1.35 16.98
CA ASN A 355 26.23 0.54 17.36
C ASN A 355 25.90 -0.96 17.42
N CYS A 356 26.03 -1.60 16.27
CA CYS A 356 25.66 -3.00 16.06
C CYS A 356 26.63 -4.06 16.63
N ASN A 357 27.67 -3.64 17.36
CA ASN A 357 28.66 -4.56 17.92
C ASN A 357 28.17 -5.34 19.16
N PHE A 358 26.91 -5.14 19.59
CA PHE A 358 26.33 -5.77 20.79
C PHE A 358 25.31 -6.88 20.50
N HIS A 359 25.21 -7.37 19.26
CA HIS A 359 24.37 -8.51 18.89
C HIS A 359 25.22 -9.76 18.65
N LYS A 360 24.68 -10.94 18.99
CA LYS A 360 25.33 -12.24 18.76
C LYS A 360 25.36 -12.64 17.27
N GLY A 361 24.64 -11.92 16.41
CA GLY A 361 24.22 -12.40 15.10
C GLY A 361 23.07 -13.40 15.23
N ASP A 362 22.78 -14.09 14.12
CA ASP A 362 21.71 -15.11 14.02
C ASP A 362 20.27 -14.54 14.13
N GLY A 363 20.09 -13.26 13.75
CA GLY A 363 18.80 -12.66 13.38
C GLY A 363 18.48 -12.80 11.89
N ILE A 364 17.29 -12.34 11.47
CA ILE A 364 16.70 -12.49 10.12
C ILE A 364 17.70 -12.14 9.00
N LEU A 365 18.37 -10.99 9.10
CA LEU A 365 19.33 -10.50 8.10
C LEU A 365 20.48 -11.47 7.86
N SER A 366 20.87 -12.22 8.88
CA SER A 366 21.92 -13.24 8.78
C SER A 366 21.39 -14.63 8.41
N ARG A 367 20.20 -15.02 8.89
CA ARG A 367 19.59 -16.32 8.60
C ARG A 367 19.12 -16.44 7.16
N ALA A 368 18.34 -15.47 6.68
CA ALA A 368 17.84 -15.44 5.30
C ALA A 368 19.01 -15.42 4.29
N LYS A 369 19.98 -14.54 4.54
CA LYS A 369 21.21 -14.41 3.72
C LYS A 369 22.08 -15.68 3.72
N ALA A 370 22.09 -16.47 4.79
CA ALA A 370 22.81 -17.74 4.85
C ALA A 370 22.20 -18.84 3.96
N VAL A 371 20.90 -18.78 3.66
CA VAL A 371 20.21 -19.70 2.72
C VAL A 371 19.98 -19.09 1.34
N GLY A 372 20.18 -17.79 1.17
CA GLY A 372 20.06 -17.07 -0.10
C GLY A 372 18.71 -16.38 -0.33
N THR A 373 17.95 -16.15 0.73
CA THR A 373 16.68 -15.41 0.74
C THR A 373 16.96 -13.92 0.92
N GLU A 374 16.31 -13.07 0.12
CA GLU A 374 16.38 -11.60 0.22
C GLU A 374 15.65 -11.10 1.48
N VAL A 375 16.08 -9.98 2.06
CA VAL A 375 15.33 -9.27 3.11
C VAL A 375 15.10 -7.82 2.70
N VAL A 376 13.85 -7.38 2.77
CA VAL A 376 13.38 -6.05 2.35
C VAL A 376 12.53 -5.45 3.47
N PRO A 377 12.70 -4.17 3.85
CA PRO A 377 11.77 -3.52 4.77
C PRO A 377 10.48 -3.22 4.02
N SER A 378 9.35 -3.62 4.58
CA SER A 378 8.05 -3.09 4.19
C SER A 378 7.79 -1.83 5.00
N ILE A 379 7.52 -0.73 4.31
CA ILE A 379 7.30 0.58 4.94
C ILE A 379 5.82 0.92 4.87
N GLY A 380 5.19 1.19 6.02
CA GLY A 380 3.76 1.46 6.12
C GLY A 380 2.96 0.25 6.61
N GLY A 381 1.94 -0.15 5.86
CA GLY A 381 0.87 -1.04 6.27
C GLY A 381 -0.29 -0.27 6.92
N TRP A 382 -1.41 -0.96 7.15
CA TRP A 382 -2.69 -0.41 7.60
C TRP A 382 -2.59 0.73 8.61
N THR A 383 -2.02 0.48 9.81
CA THR A 383 -1.99 1.47 10.91
C THR A 383 -0.86 2.49 10.83
N LEU A 384 -0.09 2.53 9.74
CA LEU A 384 1.14 3.32 9.60
C LEU A 384 1.18 4.14 8.29
N SER A 385 0.03 4.25 7.61
CA SER A 385 -0.09 4.89 6.29
C SER A 385 -0.41 6.39 6.33
N ASP A 386 -0.90 6.93 7.45
CA ASP A 386 -1.38 8.31 7.64
C ASP A 386 -0.40 9.42 7.19
N ASN A 387 0.90 9.16 7.26
CA ASN A 387 1.94 10.14 6.90
C ASN A 387 2.22 10.19 5.38
N PHE A 388 1.88 9.15 4.60
CA PHE A 388 2.20 9.10 3.18
C PHE A 388 1.60 10.25 2.35
N PRO A 389 0.33 10.67 2.50
CA PRO A 389 -0.23 11.81 1.74
C PRO A 389 0.61 13.08 1.91
N THR A 390 0.97 13.41 3.16
CA THR A 390 1.81 14.57 3.51
C THR A 390 3.19 14.47 2.86
N ILE A 391 3.89 13.33 3.01
CA ILE A 391 5.21 13.08 2.43
C ILE A 391 5.16 13.18 0.90
N ALA A 392 4.19 12.50 0.28
CA ALA A 392 4.09 12.34 -1.15
C ALA A 392 3.69 13.65 -1.85
N SER A 393 2.96 14.54 -1.19
CA SER A 393 2.50 15.81 -1.76
C SER A 393 3.62 16.75 -2.21
N THR A 394 4.79 16.74 -1.55
CA THR A 394 5.89 17.67 -1.83
C THR A 394 7.14 17.00 -2.39
N GLU A 395 7.87 17.71 -3.26
CA GLU A 395 9.17 17.22 -3.77
C GLU A 395 10.19 17.01 -2.64
N VAL A 396 10.13 17.83 -1.59
CA VAL A 396 11.01 17.74 -0.41
C VAL A 396 10.68 16.49 0.42
N GLY A 397 9.40 16.20 0.68
CA GLY A 397 8.98 14.97 1.38
C GLY A 397 9.38 13.72 0.60
N ARG A 398 9.02 13.65 -0.68
CA ARG A 398 9.37 12.53 -1.58
C ARG A 398 10.89 12.28 -1.64
N THR A 399 11.71 13.32 -1.79
CA THR A 399 13.18 13.16 -1.86
C THR A 399 13.80 12.84 -0.50
N THR A 400 13.22 13.32 0.60
CA THR A 400 13.67 12.95 1.96
C THR A 400 13.38 11.48 2.25
N PHE A 401 12.17 11.00 1.96
CA PHE A 401 11.79 9.59 2.07
C PHE A 401 12.67 8.68 1.21
N ALA A 402 12.89 9.03 -0.05
CA ALA A 402 13.77 8.29 -0.95
C ALA A 402 15.23 8.22 -0.44
N ALA A 403 15.74 9.30 0.16
CA ALA A 403 17.07 9.30 0.79
C ALA A 403 17.11 8.42 2.06
N ASN A 404 16.03 8.34 2.83
CA ASN A 404 15.96 7.46 4.00
C ASN A 404 15.78 5.97 3.63
N CYS A 405 15.11 5.66 2.51
CA CYS A 405 15.12 4.32 1.91
C CYS A 405 16.54 3.86 1.55
N VAL A 406 17.34 4.74 0.93
CA VAL A 406 18.75 4.46 0.63
C VAL A 406 19.55 4.18 1.91
N LYS A 407 19.37 4.97 2.97
CA LYS A 407 20.02 4.74 4.27
C LYS A 407 19.64 3.39 4.90
N LEU A 408 18.36 2.98 4.87
CA LEU A 408 17.96 1.66 5.39
C LEU A 408 18.73 0.52 4.70
N ILE A 409 18.90 0.61 3.37
CA ILE A 409 19.73 -0.35 2.63
C ILE A 409 21.20 -0.28 3.02
N GLU A 410 21.76 0.91 3.24
CA GLU A 410 23.18 1.06 3.60
C GLU A 410 23.52 0.61 5.03
N GLU A 411 22.64 0.84 6.01
CA GLU A 411 22.85 0.50 7.42
C GLU A 411 22.54 -0.98 7.72
N TYR A 412 21.38 -1.49 7.30
CA TYR A 412 20.97 -2.89 7.55
C TYR A 412 21.49 -3.88 6.50
N GLY A 413 21.91 -3.38 5.33
CA GLY A 413 22.28 -4.24 4.20
C GLY A 413 21.09 -4.93 3.54
N PHE A 414 19.88 -4.35 3.65
CA PHE A 414 18.66 -4.82 2.98
C PHE A 414 18.83 -4.92 1.45
N ASP A 415 18.03 -5.78 0.84
CA ASP A 415 18.18 -6.17 -0.56
C ASP A 415 17.39 -5.31 -1.56
N GLY A 416 16.45 -4.49 -1.08
CA GLY A 416 15.53 -3.64 -1.86
C GLY A 416 14.59 -2.83 -0.93
N ILE A 417 13.47 -2.32 -1.45
CA ILE A 417 12.40 -1.61 -0.68
C ILE A 417 11.02 -2.15 -1.07
N ASP A 418 10.11 -2.26 -0.10
CA ASP A 418 8.68 -2.51 -0.32
C ASP A 418 7.85 -1.37 0.30
N ILE A 419 6.88 -0.85 -0.46
CA ILE A 419 6.01 0.25 -0.04
C ILE A 419 4.59 -0.27 0.16
N ASP A 420 4.06 -0.09 1.36
CA ASP A 420 2.72 -0.52 1.74
C ASP A 420 1.91 0.71 2.18
N TRP A 421 1.46 1.50 1.20
CA TRP A 421 0.58 2.64 1.44
C TRP A 421 -0.86 2.18 1.28
N GLU A 422 -1.56 2.06 2.40
CA GLU A 422 -2.98 1.73 2.47
C GLU A 422 -3.82 2.98 2.79
N TYR A 423 -4.48 3.66 1.85
CA TYR A 423 -4.30 3.65 0.39
C TYR A 423 -4.25 5.11 -0.10
N PRO A 424 -3.64 5.40 -1.26
CA PRO A 424 -3.81 6.69 -1.95
C PRO A 424 -5.31 7.06 -2.03
N GLY A 425 -5.65 8.28 -1.60
CA GLY A 425 -7.04 8.78 -1.63
C GLY A 425 -7.97 8.26 -0.53
N PHE A 426 -7.51 7.41 0.39
CA PHE A 426 -8.36 6.87 1.47
C PHE A 426 -8.43 7.82 2.69
N GLU A 427 -9.56 8.51 2.84
CA GLU A 427 -9.79 9.57 3.84
C GLU A 427 -9.47 9.15 5.30
N ASP A 428 -9.80 7.92 5.70
CA ASP A 428 -9.56 7.44 7.08
C ASP A 428 -8.05 7.38 7.44
N HIS A 429 -7.16 7.24 6.45
CA HIS A 429 -5.70 7.32 6.60
C HIS A 429 -5.14 8.63 5.98
N SER A 430 -5.87 9.73 6.18
CA SER A 430 -5.55 11.10 5.73
C SER A 430 -5.42 11.29 4.20
N GLY A 431 -5.91 10.35 3.39
CA GLY A 431 -5.75 10.36 1.94
C GLY A 431 -6.51 11.48 1.22
N THR A 432 -5.95 11.91 0.08
CA THR A 432 -6.44 13.03 -0.74
C THR A 432 -6.59 12.66 -2.23
N PRO A 433 -7.48 13.29 -3.01
CA PRO A 433 -7.59 13.05 -4.45
C PRO A 433 -6.29 13.29 -5.23
N GLU A 434 -5.44 14.19 -4.73
CA GLU A 434 -4.10 14.47 -5.27
C GLU A 434 -3.15 13.26 -5.15
N ASP A 435 -3.40 12.31 -4.24
CA ASP A 435 -2.56 11.14 -4.01
C ASP A 435 -2.42 10.25 -5.25
N THR A 436 -3.45 10.23 -6.11
CA THR A 436 -3.45 9.51 -7.40
C THR A 436 -2.24 9.89 -8.26
N VAL A 437 -1.76 11.14 -8.17
CA VAL A 437 -0.56 11.63 -8.86
C VAL A 437 0.65 11.60 -7.93
N ASN A 438 0.48 11.94 -6.65
CA ASN A 438 1.59 11.99 -5.70
C ASN A 438 2.25 10.62 -5.48
N PHE A 439 1.47 9.52 -5.47
CA PHE A 439 1.98 8.16 -5.32
C PHE A 439 2.92 7.76 -6.47
N THR A 440 2.57 8.10 -7.72
CA THR A 440 3.45 7.90 -8.89
C THR A 440 4.75 8.67 -8.75
N LEU A 441 4.68 9.95 -8.34
CA LEU A 441 5.86 10.80 -8.14
C LEU A 441 6.72 10.32 -6.97
N PHE A 442 6.10 9.74 -5.94
CA PHE A 442 6.75 9.19 -4.75
C PHE A 442 7.53 7.91 -5.08
N LEU A 443 6.89 6.95 -5.76
CA LEU A 443 7.54 5.74 -6.26
C LEU A 443 8.69 6.08 -7.23
N GLN A 444 8.52 7.07 -8.12
CA GLN A 444 9.59 7.51 -9.02
C GLN A 444 10.80 8.06 -8.24
N ALA A 445 10.58 8.90 -7.23
CA ALA A 445 11.67 9.46 -6.41
C ALA A 445 12.46 8.36 -5.68
N ILE A 446 11.78 7.31 -5.19
CA ILE A 446 12.42 6.15 -4.58
C ILE A 446 13.22 5.34 -5.63
N ARG A 447 12.62 5.05 -6.79
CA ARG A 447 13.28 4.33 -7.90
C ARG A 447 14.55 5.04 -8.38
N ASP A 448 14.50 6.37 -8.54
CA ASP A 448 15.65 7.20 -8.92
C ASP A 448 16.78 7.12 -7.89
N ALA A 449 16.46 7.20 -6.59
CA ALA A 449 17.43 7.10 -5.51
C ALA A 449 18.07 5.70 -5.42
N LEU A 450 17.27 4.64 -5.58
CA LEU A 450 17.75 3.26 -5.61
C LEU A 450 18.62 2.97 -6.84
N ASP A 451 18.37 3.60 -7.98
CA ASP A 451 19.19 3.46 -9.19
C ASP A 451 20.54 4.18 -9.04
N VAL A 452 20.59 5.35 -8.38
CA VAL A 452 21.84 6.04 -8.04
C VAL A 452 22.65 5.23 -7.02
N LEU A 453 22.00 4.71 -5.97
CA LEU A 453 22.63 3.81 -5.01
C LEU A 453 23.19 2.57 -5.73
N GLY A 454 22.38 1.94 -6.59
CA GLY A 454 22.75 0.74 -7.33
C GLY A 454 23.96 0.92 -8.23
N GLN A 455 24.03 2.05 -8.94
CA GLN A 455 25.20 2.44 -9.72
C GLN A 455 26.46 2.60 -8.84
N SER A 456 26.33 3.15 -7.63
CA SER A 456 27.47 3.30 -6.70
C SER A 456 27.96 1.98 -6.09
N LYS A 457 27.04 1.02 -5.84
CA LYS A 457 27.35 -0.28 -5.23
C LYS A 457 27.67 -1.37 -6.26
N GLY A 458 27.37 -1.15 -7.54
CA GLY A 458 27.47 -2.17 -8.59
C GLY A 458 26.41 -3.28 -8.49
N ARG A 459 25.24 -2.96 -7.91
CA ARG A 459 24.14 -3.89 -7.60
C ARG A 459 22.81 -3.27 -8.01
N TYR A 460 21.82 -4.07 -8.43
CA TYR A 460 20.44 -3.61 -8.53
C TYR A 460 19.67 -3.83 -7.22
N PHE A 461 18.79 -2.89 -6.88
CA PHE A 461 17.92 -2.94 -5.70
C PHE A 461 16.45 -2.86 -6.18
N PRO A 462 15.64 -3.93 -6.07
CA PRO A 462 14.24 -3.90 -6.47
C PRO A 462 13.40 -2.94 -5.60
N LEU A 463 12.35 -2.41 -6.22
CA LEU A 463 11.27 -1.67 -5.57
C LEU A 463 9.96 -2.39 -5.82
N SER A 464 9.29 -2.84 -4.77
CA SER A 464 7.92 -3.36 -4.85
C SER A 464 6.94 -2.47 -4.09
N ALA A 465 5.65 -2.67 -4.35
CA ALA A 465 4.60 -2.11 -3.52
C ALA A 465 3.50 -3.14 -3.28
N ALA A 466 3.00 -3.19 -2.04
CA ALA A 466 1.72 -3.78 -1.70
C ALA A 466 0.60 -2.91 -2.27
N LEU A 467 -0.41 -3.53 -2.87
CA LEU A 467 -1.40 -2.84 -3.70
C LEU A 467 -2.82 -3.39 -3.49
N PRO A 468 -3.85 -2.51 -3.46
CA PRO A 468 -5.22 -2.89 -3.14
C PRO A 468 -5.87 -3.70 -4.26
N CYS A 469 -6.85 -4.54 -3.88
CA CYS A 469 -7.66 -5.30 -4.84
C CYS A 469 -9.09 -4.75 -5.05
N GLY A 470 -9.53 -3.77 -4.25
CA GLY A 470 -10.81 -3.09 -4.40
C GLY A 470 -10.84 -2.22 -5.68
N PRO A 471 -11.81 -2.39 -6.60
CA PRO A 471 -11.84 -1.66 -7.88
C PRO A 471 -11.87 -0.13 -7.76
N ASP A 472 -12.40 0.38 -6.65
CA ASP A 472 -12.41 1.81 -6.28
C ASP A 472 -11.00 2.28 -5.87
N LYS A 473 -10.33 1.58 -4.95
CA LYS A 473 -8.95 1.89 -4.51
C LYS A 473 -7.93 1.76 -5.64
N ILE A 474 -8.20 0.89 -6.62
CA ILE A 474 -7.41 0.78 -7.87
C ILE A 474 -7.63 2.01 -8.78
N ALA A 475 -8.80 2.66 -8.74
CA ALA A 475 -9.10 3.83 -9.56
C ALA A 475 -8.38 5.10 -9.07
N ASP A 476 -8.06 5.17 -7.78
CA ASP A 476 -7.27 6.24 -7.14
C ASP A 476 -5.74 6.07 -7.35
N ILE A 477 -5.32 5.19 -8.27
CA ILE A 477 -3.91 4.89 -8.57
C ILE A 477 -3.66 4.95 -10.09
N GLN A 478 -2.58 5.63 -10.52
CA GLN A 478 -2.11 5.59 -11.91
C GLN A 478 -1.38 4.28 -12.24
N VAL A 479 -2.13 3.17 -12.28
CA VAL A 479 -1.62 1.82 -12.55
C VAL A 479 -0.86 1.73 -13.88
N ASP A 480 -1.26 2.53 -14.88
CA ASP A 480 -0.61 2.62 -16.18
C ASP A 480 0.79 3.28 -16.12
N GLN A 481 1.10 4.03 -15.07
CA GLN A 481 2.40 4.65 -14.84
C GLN A 481 3.26 3.82 -13.86
N ILE A 482 2.72 3.46 -12.68
CA ILE A 482 3.51 2.80 -11.62
C ILE A 482 4.03 1.42 -12.02
N LYS A 483 3.38 0.74 -12.96
CA LYS A 483 3.81 -0.56 -13.51
C LYS A 483 5.18 -0.53 -14.20
N ASP A 484 5.63 0.63 -14.67
CA ASP A 484 6.94 0.80 -15.31
C ASP A 484 8.02 1.21 -14.28
N ILE A 485 7.62 1.71 -13.11
CA ILE A 485 8.48 2.10 -11.98
C ILE A 485 8.79 0.90 -11.07
N LEU A 486 7.77 0.11 -10.73
CA LEU A 486 7.86 -1.03 -9.81
C LEU A 486 8.47 -2.26 -10.48
N ASP A 487 9.28 -3.02 -9.75
CA ASP A 487 9.74 -4.35 -10.14
C ASP A 487 8.65 -5.41 -9.95
N GLU A 488 7.89 -5.30 -8.87
CA GLU A 488 6.88 -6.26 -8.44
C GLU A 488 5.65 -5.55 -7.89
N LEU A 489 4.46 -6.00 -8.31
CA LEU A 489 3.17 -5.54 -7.82
C LEU A 489 2.62 -6.63 -6.90
N ASN A 490 2.65 -6.37 -5.59
CA ASN A 490 2.25 -7.31 -4.56
C ASN A 490 0.75 -7.13 -4.29
N LEU A 491 -0.09 -7.86 -5.04
CA LEU A 491 -1.54 -7.68 -4.96
C LEU A 491 -2.09 -8.29 -3.67
N MET A 492 -2.67 -7.46 -2.81
CA MET A 492 -3.32 -7.87 -1.56
C MET A 492 -4.68 -8.47 -1.84
N SER A 493 -4.66 -9.66 -2.46
CA SER A 493 -5.84 -10.39 -2.92
C SER A 493 -6.50 -11.21 -1.81
N TYR A 494 -6.66 -10.55 -0.68
CA TYR A 494 -7.33 -10.96 0.57
C TYR A 494 -8.03 -9.73 1.16
N ASP A 495 -8.76 -9.89 2.26
CA ASP A 495 -9.68 -8.90 2.82
C ASP A 495 -10.69 -8.32 1.81
N LEU A 496 -11.08 -9.16 0.84
CA LEU A 496 -12.05 -8.82 -0.19
C LEU A 496 -13.49 -8.88 0.35
N HIS A 497 -13.74 -9.73 1.36
CA HIS A 497 -14.97 -9.74 2.15
C HIS A 497 -14.72 -10.12 3.61
N GLY A 498 -15.49 -9.53 4.52
CA GLY A 498 -15.34 -9.69 5.96
C GLY A 498 -16.56 -9.13 6.70
N ALA A 499 -16.44 -8.95 8.01
CA ALA A 499 -17.56 -8.55 8.87
C ALA A 499 -18.07 -7.09 8.65
N TRP A 500 -17.46 -6.35 7.73
CA TRP A 500 -17.93 -5.07 7.19
C TRP A 500 -19.05 -5.22 6.16
N ASP A 501 -19.15 -6.37 5.48
CA ASP A 501 -20.28 -6.67 4.60
C ASP A 501 -21.57 -6.91 5.40
N VAL A 502 -22.71 -6.85 4.72
CA VAL A 502 -24.03 -7.20 5.28
C VAL A 502 -24.25 -8.72 5.35
N LEU A 503 -23.48 -9.49 4.58
CA LEU A 503 -23.61 -10.94 4.41
C LEU A 503 -22.26 -11.63 4.59
N THR A 504 -22.28 -12.85 5.14
CA THR A 504 -21.09 -13.69 5.32
C THR A 504 -20.40 -13.98 4.00
N GLY A 505 -19.20 -13.39 3.84
CA GLY A 505 -18.33 -13.50 2.68
C GLY A 505 -17.07 -14.32 2.89
N VAL A 506 -16.29 -14.44 1.81
CA VAL A 506 -14.98 -15.07 1.79
C VAL A 506 -13.87 -14.01 1.77
N ASN A 507 -12.85 -14.19 2.60
CA ASN A 507 -11.67 -13.34 2.76
C ASN A 507 -10.93 -13.13 1.42
N ALA A 508 -10.60 -14.24 0.73
CA ALA A 508 -9.82 -14.24 -0.50
C ALA A 508 -10.40 -15.21 -1.55
N PRO A 509 -11.60 -14.96 -2.11
CA PRO A 509 -12.21 -15.85 -3.08
C PRO A 509 -11.40 -15.83 -4.39
N MET A 510 -11.17 -17.00 -4.99
CA MET A 510 -10.57 -17.10 -6.32
C MET A 510 -11.40 -16.37 -7.38
N PHE A 511 -12.73 -16.54 -7.32
CA PHE A 511 -13.70 -16.01 -8.27
C PHE A 511 -14.89 -15.37 -7.54
N ASP A 512 -15.47 -14.33 -8.16
CA ASP A 512 -16.55 -13.51 -7.58
C ASP A 512 -17.69 -14.33 -6.95
N GLN A 513 -18.04 -13.98 -5.71
CA GLN A 513 -19.12 -14.65 -4.97
C GLN A 513 -20.47 -14.49 -5.66
N GLY A 514 -20.73 -13.35 -6.28
CA GLY A 514 -21.88 -13.12 -7.17
C GLY A 514 -23.23 -13.15 -6.45
N TRP A 515 -23.27 -12.66 -5.21
CA TRP A 515 -24.50 -12.56 -4.40
C TRP A 515 -25.15 -11.18 -4.48
N THR A 516 -24.39 -10.17 -4.88
CA THR A 516 -24.77 -8.78 -5.18
C THR A 516 -23.91 -8.27 -6.34
N ASP A 517 -24.33 -7.19 -7.02
CA ASP A 517 -23.48 -6.54 -8.05
C ASP A 517 -22.23 -5.89 -7.43
N THR A 518 -22.33 -5.42 -6.18
CA THR A 518 -21.19 -4.92 -5.39
C THR A 518 -20.05 -5.92 -5.24
N SER A 519 -20.29 -7.23 -5.40
CA SER A 519 -19.26 -8.27 -5.34
C SER A 519 -18.50 -8.51 -6.66
N LYS A 520 -18.82 -7.79 -7.74
CA LYS A 520 -18.13 -7.96 -9.04
C LYS A 520 -16.70 -7.40 -8.98
N GLY A 521 -15.73 -8.22 -9.35
CA GLY A 521 -14.30 -7.88 -9.30
C GLY A 521 -13.65 -8.07 -7.93
N TRP A 522 -14.42 -8.34 -6.87
CA TRP A 522 -13.93 -8.60 -5.51
C TRP A 522 -13.51 -10.08 -5.36
N SER A 523 -12.51 -10.47 -6.13
CA SER A 523 -11.88 -11.79 -6.09
C SER A 523 -10.41 -11.73 -6.55
N ILE A 524 -9.64 -12.79 -6.32
CA ILE A 524 -8.25 -12.90 -6.80
C ILE A 524 -8.21 -12.79 -8.33
N HIS A 525 -9.17 -13.41 -9.03
CA HIS A 525 -9.30 -13.24 -10.47
C HIS A 525 -9.65 -11.79 -10.80
N GLY A 526 -10.72 -11.24 -10.22
CA GLY A 526 -11.17 -9.87 -10.45
C GLY A 526 -10.06 -8.82 -10.25
N CYS A 527 -9.30 -8.93 -9.16
CA CYS A 527 -8.16 -8.08 -8.85
C CYS A 527 -7.07 -8.16 -9.93
N VAL A 528 -6.62 -9.36 -10.30
CA VAL A 528 -5.62 -9.53 -11.37
C VAL A 528 -6.12 -8.88 -12.67
N GLU A 529 -7.36 -9.13 -13.06
CA GLU A 529 -7.94 -8.54 -14.27
C GLU A 529 -8.08 -6.99 -14.20
N ASN A 530 -8.34 -6.43 -13.01
CA ASN A 530 -8.38 -4.97 -12.77
C ASN A 530 -6.99 -4.31 -12.94
N TYR A 531 -5.89 -5.04 -12.76
CA TYR A 531 -4.54 -4.57 -13.10
C TYR A 531 -4.20 -4.82 -14.58
N LEU A 532 -4.69 -5.92 -15.17
CA LEU A 532 -4.45 -6.22 -16.59
C LEU A 532 -5.13 -5.25 -17.56
N VAL A 533 -6.28 -4.64 -17.22
CA VAL A 533 -6.92 -3.63 -18.08
C VAL A 533 -6.07 -2.37 -18.27
N TRP A 534 -5.19 -2.04 -17.32
CA TRP A 534 -4.17 -0.99 -17.42
C TRP A 534 -2.87 -1.46 -18.10
N GLY A 535 -2.84 -2.70 -18.59
CA GLY A 535 -1.71 -3.30 -19.29
C GLY A 535 -0.52 -3.57 -18.37
N VAL A 536 -0.76 -4.04 -17.14
CA VAL A 536 0.27 -4.58 -16.27
C VAL A 536 0.79 -5.92 -16.81
N PRO A 537 2.11 -6.16 -16.86
CA PRO A 537 2.67 -7.47 -17.21
C PRO A 537 2.48 -8.48 -16.07
N MET A 538 1.96 -9.68 -16.36
CA MET A 538 1.78 -10.75 -15.37
C MET A 538 3.10 -11.16 -14.69
N GLU A 539 4.22 -11.06 -15.40
CA GLU A 539 5.57 -11.34 -14.90
C GLU A 539 6.10 -10.32 -13.86
N LYS A 540 5.32 -9.28 -13.53
CA LYS A 540 5.51 -8.42 -12.34
C LYS A 540 4.49 -8.69 -11.22
N VAL A 541 3.39 -9.41 -11.47
CA VAL A 541 2.29 -9.60 -10.50
C VAL A 541 2.59 -10.74 -9.53
N ASN A 542 2.61 -10.43 -8.22
CA ASN A 542 2.56 -11.42 -7.14
C ASN A 542 1.14 -11.50 -6.56
N ILE A 543 0.67 -12.71 -6.24
CA ILE A 543 -0.69 -12.96 -5.73
C ILE A 543 -0.71 -13.18 -4.22
N GLY A 544 -1.64 -12.54 -3.52
CA GLY A 544 -1.84 -12.61 -2.08
C GLY A 544 -2.45 -13.93 -1.59
N LEU A 545 -1.80 -14.51 -0.58
CA LEU A 545 -2.21 -15.71 0.15
C LEU A 545 -2.42 -15.37 1.64
N PRO A 546 -3.66 -15.37 2.16
CA PRO A 546 -3.91 -15.14 3.57
C PRO A 546 -3.64 -16.41 4.40
N PHE A 547 -2.75 -16.32 5.37
CA PHE A 547 -2.49 -17.38 6.37
C PHE A 547 -3.38 -17.21 7.63
N TYR A 548 -4.55 -16.59 7.43
CA TYR A 548 -5.55 -16.24 8.44
C TYR A 548 -6.96 -16.29 7.84
N GLY A 549 -7.98 -16.18 8.70
CA GLY A 549 -9.38 -16.11 8.30
C GLY A 549 -10.09 -14.86 8.80
N ARG A 550 -11.25 -14.56 8.19
CA ARG A 550 -12.21 -13.56 8.70
C ARG A 550 -13.44 -14.29 9.26
N SER A 551 -13.87 -13.91 10.46
CA SER A 551 -14.94 -14.60 11.19
C SER A 551 -16.25 -13.82 11.27
N PHE A 552 -17.35 -14.54 11.48
CA PHE A 552 -18.71 -14.01 11.45
C PHE A 552 -19.56 -14.59 12.58
N ARG A 553 -20.08 -13.73 13.45
CA ARG A 553 -20.83 -14.10 14.65
C ARG A 553 -22.26 -14.51 14.31
N LYS A 554 -22.75 -15.56 14.97
CA LYS A 554 -24.02 -16.28 14.78
C LYS A 554 -24.25 -16.95 13.42
N ALA A 555 -23.46 -16.63 12.39
CA ALA A 555 -23.58 -17.27 11.08
C ALA A 555 -23.26 -18.77 11.14
N THR A 556 -23.88 -19.52 10.22
CA THR A 556 -23.74 -20.99 10.10
C THR A 556 -23.50 -21.45 8.66
N GLY A 557 -23.29 -20.51 7.75
CA GLY A 557 -23.02 -20.74 6.33
C GLY A 557 -22.78 -19.42 5.59
N MET A 558 -22.42 -19.54 4.32
CA MET A 558 -22.21 -18.39 3.41
C MET A 558 -23.52 -17.70 3.04
N LYS A 559 -23.45 -16.42 2.64
CA LYS A 559 -24.59 -15.61 2.20
C LYS A 559 -25.70 -15.50 3.27
N GLN A 560 -25.30 -15.41 4.54
CA GLN A 560 -26.18 -15.23 5.69
C GLN A 560 -25.90 -13.88 6.36
N VAL A 561 -26.92 -13.26 6.96
CA VAL A 561 -26.75 -12.12 7.87
C VAL A 561 -26.00 -12.59 9.14
N HIS A 562 -25.16 -11.73 9.71
CA HIS A 562 -24.34 -12.00 10.89
C HIS A 562 -24.36 -10.81 11.87
N ASP A 563 -23.97 -11.06 13.12
CA ASP A 563 -23.87 -10.05 14.18
C ASP A 563 -22.45 -9.43 14.24
N GLY A 564 -21.89 -9.05 13.09
CA GLY A 564 -20.49 -8.61 12.96
C GLY A 564 -19.47 -9.76 13.12
N THR A 565 -18.23 -9.41 13.52
CA THR A 565 -17.09 -10.33 13.71
C THR A 565 -17.31 -11.27 14.90
N ASP A 566 -16.78 -12.50 14.85
CA ASP A 566 -16.83 -13.44 15.99
C ASP A 566 -15.65 -13.23 16.96
N ASP A 567 -15.66 -12.04 17.56
CA ASP A 567 -14.82 -11.61 18.69
C ASP A 567 -14.93 -12.51 19.93
N ILE A 568 -15.96 -13.37 20.04
CA ILE A 568 -16.18 -14.26 21.18
C ILE A 568 -15.30 -15.52 21.05
N ASN A 569 -15.41 -16.25 19.94
CA ASN A 569 -14.64 -17.47 19.75
C ASN A 569 -13.17 -17.20 19.40
N TRP A 570 -12.86 -16.04 18.80
CA TRP A 570 -11.52 -15.67 18.33
C TRP A 570 -10.98 -14.41 19.03
N HIS A 571 -11.25 -14.28 20.33
CA HIS A 571 -10.83 -13.12 21.15
C HIS A 571 -9.31 -12.93 21.25
N LEU A 572 -8.51 -13.98 20.99
CA LEU A 572 -7.04 -13.91 20.93
C LEU A 572 -6.51 -13.34 19.60
N ASP A 573 -7.38 -13.23 18.60
CA ASP A 573 -7.07 -12.81 17.24
C ASP A 573 -7.95 -11.63 16.78
N GLU A 574 -8.62 -10.96 17.73
CA GLU A 574 -9.59 -9.87 17.51
C GLU A 574 -10.66 -10.19 16.45
N GLY A 575 -11.08 -11.45 16.37
CA GLY A 575 -12.06 -11.91 15.37
C GLY A 575 -11.48 -12.24 13.98
N SER A 576 -10.17 -12.13 13.77
CA SER A 576 -9.49 -12.40 12.49
C SER A 576 -8.43 -13.51 12.63
N PRO A 577 -8.85 -14.75 12.93
CA PRO A 577 -7.98 -15.81 13.44
C PRO A 577 -6.87 -16.24 12.48
N GLN A 578 -5.65 -16.33 13.01
CA GLN A 578 -4.51 -16.92 12.32
C GLN A 578 -4.73 -18.42 12.07
N TYR A 579 -4.19 -18.97 10.98
CA TYR A 579 -4.45 -20.35 10.59
C TYR A 579 -4.09 -21.37 11.69
N PHE A 580 -3.03 -21.12 12.48
CA PHE A 580 -2.69 -21.96 13.64
C PHE A 580 -3.79 -22.00 14.71
N ASN A 581 -4.54 -20.92 14.93
CA ASN A 581 -5.69 -20.89 15.84
C ASN A 581 -6.94 -21.51 15.21
N ILE A 582 -7.16 -21.32 13.90
CA ILE A 582 -8.22 -22.02 13.15
C ILE A 582 -8.03 -23.54 13.30
N VAL A 583 -6.83 -24.06 13.01
CA VAL A 583 -6.48 -25.48 13.17
C VAL A 583 -6.77 -25.98 14.59
N LYS A 584 -6.38 -25.24 15.63
CA LYS A 584 -6.67 -25.61 17.04
C LYS A 584 -8.17 -25.70 17.34
N ALA A 585 -9.01 -24.94 16.65
CA ALA A 585 -10.45 -24.95 16.83
C ALA A 585 -11.18 -26.05 16.03
N LEU A 586 -10.60 -26.59 14.94
CA LEU A 586 -11.29 -27.51 14.02
C LEU A 586 -11.90 -28.76 14.70
N GLY A 587 -11.36 -29.18 15.85
CA GLY A 587 -11.91 -30.27 16.67
C GLY A 587 -13.31 -29.99 17.26
N ARG A 588 -13.73 -28.72 17.27
CA ARG A 588 -15.07 -28.23 17.66
C ARG A 588 -15.94 -27.80 16.47
N MET A 589 -15.45 -27.93 15.24
CA MET A 589 -16.08 -27.34 14.05
C MET A 589 -16.35 -28.37 12.95
N THR A 590 -17.28 -28.04 12.05
CA THR A 590 -17.47 -28.73 10.78
C THR A 590 -16.89 -27.87 9.66
N THR A 591 -15.89 -28.40 8.93
CA THR A 591 -15.31 -27.77 7.74
C THR A 591 -16.14 -28.02 6.49
N TYR A 592 -16.26 -27.02 5.63
CA TYR A 592 -16.93 -27.07 4.34
C TYR A 592 -16.06 -26.43 3.24
N ARG A 593 -16.07 -27.05 2.06
CA ARG A 593 -15.44 -26.52 0.85
C ARG A 593 -16.43 -25.73 0.02
N HIS A 594 -16.10 -24.47 -0.27
CA HIS A 594 -16.86 -23.63 -1.18
C HIS A 594 -16.24 -23.67 -2.58
N GLU A 595 -16.73 -24.57 -3.46
CA GLU A 595 -16.10 -24.82 -4.77
C GLU A 595 -16.13 -23.60 -5.71
N LYS A 596 -17.11 -22.71 -5.60
CA LYS A 596 -17.21 -21.51 -6.46
C LYS A 596 -16.05 -20.54 -6.23
N THR A 597 -15.77 -20.24 -4.97
CA THR A 597 -14.67 -19.34 -4.55
C THR A 597 -13.34 -20.07 -4.41
N GLN A 598 -13.35 -21.40 -4.46
CA GLN A 598 -12.19 -22.27 -4.21
C GLN A 598 -11.53 -22.07 -2.84
N THR A 599 -12.33 -21.77 -1.82
CA THR A 599 -11.90 -21.53 -0.42
C THR A 599 -12.66 -22.41 0.57
N GLN A 600 -12.22 -22.40 1.83
CA GLN A 600 -12.77 -23.20 2.91
C GLN A 600 -13.48 -22.31 3.94
N TYR A 601 -14.42 -22.89 4.68
CA TYR A 601 -14.95 -22.29 5.90
C TYR A 601 -15.28 -23.37 6.93
N ALA A 602 -15.29 -23.00 8.20
CA ALA A 602 -15.64 -23.87 9.31
C ALA A 602 -16.73 -23.23 10.16
N VAL A 603 -17.65 -24.05 10.68
CA VAL A 603 -18.77 -23.63 11.53
C VAL A 603 -18.67 -24.36 12.86
N PHE A 604 -18.82 -23.67 13.98
CA PHE A 604 -18.83 -24.31 15.30
C PHE A 604 -20.00 -25.29 15.43
N ASN A 605 -19.72 -26.50 15.93
CA ASN A 605 -20.69 -27.60 15.99
C ASN A 605 -21.86 -27.33 16.98
N GLU A 606 -21.66 -26.38 17.89
CA GLU A 606 -22.69 -25.85 18.81
C GLU A 606 -23.45 -24.65 18.24
N GLY A 607 -23.15 -24.23 17.01
CA GLY A 607 -23.56 -22.96 16.43
C GLY A 607 -22.73 -21.79 16.99
N GLY A 608 -23.24 -20.56 16.81
CA GLY A 608 -22.64 -19.36 17.41
C GLY A 608 -21.65 -18.61 16.53
N GLY A 609 -21.01 -19.24 15.54
CA GLY A 609 -20.16 -18.55 14.57
C GLY A 609 -19.55 -19.41 13.47
N LEU A 610 -19.00 -18.71 12.47
CA LEU A 610 -18.32 -19.23 11.28
C LEU A 610 -16.97 -18.52 11.12
N VAL A 611 -15.95 -19.24 10.66
CA VAL A 611 -14.71 -18.66 10.13
C VAL A 611 -14.52 -19.09 8.68
N ASN A 612 -14.08 -18.17 7.82
CA ASN A 612 -13.70 -18.47 6.44
C ASN A 612 -12.19 -18.25 6.26
N TYR A 613 -11.52 -19.13 5.51
CA TYR A 613 -10.05 -19.18 5.43
C TYR A 613 -9.56 -20.00 4.23
N ASP A 614 -8.25 -19.99 4.01
CA ASP A 614 -7.57 -20.89 3.09
C ASP A 614 -7.01 -22.12 3.81
N ASP A 615 -7.38 -23.32 3.36
CA ASP A 615 -6.68 -24.55 3.72
C ASP A 615 -5.55 -24.86 2.72
N PRO A 616 -4.73 -25.90 2.97
CA PRO A 616 -3.70 -26.35 2.03
C PRO A 616 -4.19 -26.66 0.59
N ARG A 617 -5.49 -26.97 0.37
CA ARG A 617 -6.05 -27.07 -0.98
C ARG A 617 -6.31 -25.68 -1.57
N ALA A 618 -6.94 -24.76 -0.84
CA ALA A 618 -7.22 -23.40 -1.33
C ALA A 618 -5.92 -22.69 -1.74
N ILE A 619 -4.86 -22.79 -0.93
CA ILE A 619 -3.52 -22.31 -1.27
C ILE A 619 -2.98 -22.98 -2.55
N CYS A 620 -3.04 -24.31 -2.64
CA CYS A 620 -2.57 -25.04 -3.81
C CYS A 620 -3.34 -24.67 -5.10
N ASP A 621 -4.66 -24.44 -5.00
CA ASP A 621 -5.51 -23.99 -6.11
C ASP A 621 -5.10 -22.56 -6.54
N LYS A 622 -4.84 -21.63 -5.60
CA LYS A 622 -4.33 -20.26 -5.85
C LYS A 622 -2.95 -20.24 -6.49
N VAL A 623 -2.05 -21.10 -6.02
CA VAL A 623 -0.73 -21.28 -6.62
C VAL A 623 -0.82 -21.93 -8.01
N HIS A 624 -1.81 -22.79 -8.25
CA HIS A 624 -2.09 -23.29 -9.60
C HIS A 624 -2.53 -22.17 -10.54
N TYR A 625 -3.42 -21.28 -10.09
CA TYR A 625 -3.85 -20.10 -10.84
C TYR A 625 -2.65 -19.17 -11.14
N ALA A 626 -1.80 -18.86 -10.14
CA ALA A 626 -0.57 -18.09 -10.33
C ALA A 626 0.40 -18.73 -11.35
N ILE A 627 0.47 -20.06 -11.39
CA ILE A 627 1.23 -20.80 -12.41
C ILE A 627 0.57 -20.62 -13.79
N GLN A 628 -0.73 -20.89 -13.93
CA GLN A 628 -1.47 -20.81 -15.20
C GLN A 628 -1.49 -19.40 -15.81
N ARG A 629 -1.77 -18.35 -15.02
CA ARG A 629 -1.80 -16.95 -15.49
C ARG A 629 -0.43 -16.41 -15.92
N GLY A 630 0.66 -17.14 -15.64
CA GLY A 630 2.01 -16.62 -15.88
C GLY A 630 2.46 -15.58 -14.83
N ALA A 631 1.78 -15.48 -13.68
CA ALA A 631 2.13 -14.55 -12.61
C ALA A 631 3.59 -14.68 -12.17
N ARG A 632 4.19 -13.61 -11.66
CA ARG A 632 5.57 -13.63 -11.15
C ARG A 632 5.75 -14.60 -9.98
N GLY A 633 4.82 -14.55 -9.04
CA GLY A 633 4.98 -15.19 -7.74
C GLY A 633 3.78 -15.04 -6.83
N LEU A 634 4.04 -15.26 -5.54
CA LEU A 634 3.08 -15.19 -4.44
C LEU A 634 3.64 -14.31 -3.33
N LEU A 635 2.77 -13.67 -2.55
CA LEU A 635 3.08 -13.17 -1.22
C LEU A 635 2.19 -13.84 -0.17
N ALA A 636 2.74 -14.14 1.00
CA ALA A 636 2.00 -14.68 2.15
C ALA A 636 1.88 -13.62 3.27
N TRP A 637 0.65 -13.34 3.69
CA TRP A 637 0.33 -12.49 4.84
C TRP A 637 -0.37 -13.32 5.92
N GLU A 638 0.22 -13.56 7.09
CA GLU A 638 1.63 -13.37 7.48
C GLU A 638 2.26 -14.72 7.87
N ILE A 639 3.57 -14.85 7.77
CA ILE A 639 4.22 -16.17 7.76
C ILE A 639 4.18 -16.93 9.09
N SER A 640 3.97 -16.25 10.23
CA SER A 640 3.80 -16.91 11.52
C SER A 640 2.40 -17.55 11.66
N GLY A 641 1.44 -17.12 10.83
CA GLY A 641 0.04 -17.53 10.84
C GLY A 641 -0.17 -19.01 10.53
N ASP A 642 0.70 -19.63 9.73
CA ASP A 642 0.64 -21.07 9.45
C ASP A 642 1.57 -21.95 10.32
N MET A 643 2.43 -21.34 11.16
CA MET A 643 3.34 -22.05 12.05
C MET A 643 2.55 -22.76 13.18
N LEU A 644 2.43 -24.08 13.09
CA LEU A 644 1.74 -24.90 14.08
C LEU A 644 2.66 -25.27 15.26
N ASP A 645 2.08 -25.56 16.42
CA ASP A 645 2.81 -25.85 17.69
C ASP A 645 3.76 -27.07 17.62
N ASN A 646 3.67 -27.88 16.55
CA ASN A 646 4.55 -29.02 16.26
C ASN A 646 5.67 -28.70 15.25
N GLY A 647 5.74 -27.47 14.73
CA GLY A 647 6.70 -27.02 13.72
C GLY A 647 6.29 -27.30 12.27
N GLU A 648 5.07 -27.78 12.01
CA GLU A 648 4.51 -27.86 10.64
C GLU A 648 4.08 -26.46 10.17
N THR A 649 4.25 -26.18 8.86
CA THR A 649 3.85 -24.91 8.22
C THR A 649 3.05 -25.22 6.94
N PRO A 650 1.76 -25.63 7.06
CA PRO A 650 1.08 -26.36 5.99
C PRO A 650 0.76 -25.54 4.73
N LEU A 651 0.63 -24.23 4.84
CA LEU A 651 0.22 -23.33 3.75
C LEU A 651 1.44 -22.93 2.91
N ILE A 652 2.58 -22.58 3.53
CA ILE A 652 3.84 -22.35 2.81
C ILE A 652 4.40 -23.66 2.24
N ASP A 653 4.16 -24.80 2.88
CA ASP A 653 4.50 -26.12 2.33
C ASP A 653 3.61 -26.49 1.14
N ALA A 654 2.29 -26.26 1.19
CA ALA A 654 1.42 -26.41 0.02
C ALA A 654 1.86 -25.51 -1.14
N THR A 655 2.26 -24.28 -0.84
CA THR A 655 2.79 -23.31 -1.81
C THR A 655 4.04 -23.83 -2.51
N ASN A 656 5.07 -24.18 -1.74
CA ASN A 656 6.33 -24.68 -2.29
C ASN A 656 6.17 -26.00 -3.04
N ASN A 657 5.37 -26.94 -2.52
CA ASN A 657 5.12 -28.22 -3.18
C ASN A 657 4.45 -28.05 -4.55
N LYS A 658 3.48 -27.11 -4.68
CA LYS A 658 2.78 -26.85 -5.96
C LYS A 658 3.65 -26.08 -6.97
N ILE A 659 4.53 -25.19 -6.50
CA ILE A 659 5.54 -24.52 -7.36
C ILE A 659 6.53 -25.53 -7.93
N GLN A 660 7.02 -26.46 -7.10
CA GLN A 660 7.97 -27.51 -7.51
C GLN A 660 7.31 -28.62 -8.35
N ASN A 661 6.01 -28.86 -8.15
CA ASN A 661 5.24 -29.90 -8.84
C ASN A 661 3.96 -29.29 -9.44
N PRO A 662 4.02 -28.60 -10.60
CA PRO A 662 2.85 -27.93 -11.20
C PRO A 662 1.64 -28.85 -11.44
N ASP A 663 1.88 -30.13 -11.74
CA ASP A 663 0.86 -31.17 -11.95
C ASP A 663 0.26 -31.74 -10.64
N MET A 664 0.67 -31.23 -9.47
CA MET A 664 0.19 -31.71 -8.17
C MET A 664 -1.32 -31.52 -8.03
N ASP A 665 -2.01 -32.61 -7.71
CA ASP A 665 -3.45 -32.65 -7.51
C ASP A 665 -3.84 -32.07 -6.14
N CYS A 666 -4.17 -30.77 -6.14
CA CYS A 666 -4.63 -30.02 -4.98
C CYS A 666 -5.91 -30.60 -4.34
N SER A 667 -6.72 -31.40 -5.06
CA SER A 667 -7.92 -32.02 -4.50
C SER A 667 -7.61 -33.04 -3.39
N LYS A 668 -6.34 -33.46 -3.23
CA LYS A 668 -5.86 -34.33 -2.16
C LYS A 668 -5.41 -33.61 -0.88
N LEU A 669 -5.13 -32.31 -0.93
CA LEU A 669 -4.67 -31.53 0.23
C LEU A 669 -5.86 -31.12 1.12
N ARG A 670 -5.65 -31.05 2.44
CA ARG A 670 -6.65 -30.67 3.45
C ARG A 670 -5.96 -30.05 4.65
N ASP A 671 -6.73 -29.46 5.55
CA ASP A 671 -6.30 -29.21 6.93
C ASP A 671 -5.68 -30.46 7.59
N PRO A 672 -4.79 -30.28 8.59
CA PRO A 672 -4.17 -31.39 9.31
C PRO A 672 -5.21 -32.38 9.87
N LEU A 673 -5.14 -33.64 9.44
CA LEU A 673 -6.14 -34.66 9.78
C LEU A 673 -6.24 -34.96 11.29
N TRP A 674 -5.24 -34.55 12.09
CA TRP A 674 -5.27 -34.66 13.55
C TRP A 674 -6.16 -33.59 14.21
N ALA A 675 -6.46 -32.50 13.51
CA ALA A 675 -7.23 -31.36 14.02
C ALA A 675 -8.73 -31.44 13.72
N LEU A 676 -9.14 -32.14 12.65
CA LEU A 676 -10.53 -32.20 12.20
C LEU A 676 -11.43 -32.99 13.17
N SER A 677 -12.61 -32.45 13.50
CA SER A 677 -13.59 -33.14 14.35
C SER A 677 -14.16 -34.42 13.71
N ASP A 678 -14.23 -34.48 12.38
CA ASP A 678 -14.45 -35.69 11.60
C ASP A 678 -13.70 -35.61 10.25
N THR A 679 -13.22 -36.75 9.73
CA THR A 679 -12.37 -36.80 8.53
C THR A 679 -13.14 -36.85 7.20
N THR A 680 -14.44 -36.55 7.20
CA THR A 680 -15.28 -36.56 5.99
C THR A 680 -15.12 -35.26 5.24
N TYR A 681 -14.73 -35.31 3.97
CA TYR A 681 -14.75 -34.09 3.15
C TYR A 681 -16.18 -33.70 2.81
N ARG A 682 -16.52 -32.44 3.10
CA ARG A 682 -17.85 -31.87 2.89
C ARG A 682 -17.76 -30.71 1.91
N TYR A 683 -18.58 -30.76 0.86
CA TYR A 683 -18.88 -29.57 0.07
C TYR A 683 -19.87 -28.69 0.83
N ALA A 684 -19.80 -27.38 0.61
CA ALA A 684 -20.80 -26.45 1.10
C ALA A 684 -22.20 -26.85 0.61
N PRO A 685 -23.25 -26.77 1.46
CA PRO A 685 -24.62 -26.90 0.99
C PRO A 685 -24.98 -25.74 0.06
N PRO A 686 -26.04 -25.87 -0.78
CA PRO A 686 -26.58 -24.75 -1.53
C PRO A 686 -26.91 -23.56 -0.63
N GLU A 687 -26.52 -22.37 -1.06
CA GLU A 687 -26.84 -21.09 -0.44
C GLU A 687 -28.37 -20.82 -0.46
N PRO A 688 -28.88 -19.88 0.37
CA PRO A 688 -30.24 -19.36 0.20
C PRO A 688 -30.42 -18.64 -1.15
N ASP A 689 -31.50 -18.97 -1.87
CA ASP A 689 -31.93 -18.21 -3.07
C ASP A 689 -32.24 -16.74 -2.73
N HIS A 690 -32.80 -16.52 -1.53
CA HIS A 690 -33.16 -15.22 -0.98
C HIS A 690 -32.70 -15.10 0.47
N VAL A 691 -32.24 -13.91 0.86
CA VAL A 691 -31.89 -13.59 2.26
C VAL A 691 -32.98 -12.68 2.83
N ASP A 692 -33.43 -12.97 4.05
CA ASP A 692 -34.36 -12.10 4.78
C ASP A 692 -33.61 -10.95 5.46
N LEU A 693 -33.59 -9.79 4.79
CA LEU A 693 -32.97 -8.57 5.27
C LEU A 693 -33.86 -7.76 6.22
N SER A 694 -35.06 -8.24 6.61
CA SER A 694 -35.99 -7.50 7.49
C SER A 694 -35.48 -7.29 8.92
N SER A 695 -34.45 -8.05 9.31
CA SER A 695 -33.72 -7.90 10.58
C SER A 695 -32.52 -6.95 10.50
N VAL A 696 -32.07 -6.59 9.30
CA VAL A 696 -30.93 -5.69 9.09
C VAL A 696 -31.39 -4.24 9.26
N ASN A 697 -30.60 -3.45 9.98
CA ASN A 697 -30.83 -2.01 10.12
C ASN A 697 -30.90 -1.35 8.71
N PRO A 698 -31.96 -0.59 8.36
CA PRO A 698 -32.02 0.11 7.09
C PRO A 698 -30.84 1.04 6.82
N LEU A 699 -30.16 1.56 7.85
CA LEU A 699 -28.93 2.35 7.67
C LEU A 699 -27.72 1.49 7.24
N ASN A 700 -27.70 0.18 7.55
CA ASN A 700 -26.68 -0.75 7.04
C ASN A 700 -27.03 -1.28 5.63
N LEU A 701 -28.30 -1.14 5.20
CA LEU A 701 -28.75 -1.42 3.83
C LEU A 701 -28.66 -0.19 2.90
N ALA A 702 -28.68 1.01 3.49
CA ALA A 702 -28.66 2.30 2.79
C ALA A 702 -27.38 3.12 3.06
N ALA A 703 -26.42 2.55 3.77
CA ALA A 703 -25.02 2.92 3.63
C ALA A 703 -24.55 2.33 2.30
N PRO A 704 -24.27 3.15 1.26
CA PRO A 704 -23.04 2.89 0.53
C PRO A 704 -21.92 2.94 1.58
N MET A 705 -21.12 1.88 1.67
CA MET A 705 -19.74 2.08 2.10
C MET A 705 -19.12 3.08 1.09
N GLY A 706 -18.15 3.92 1.47
CA GLY A 706 -17.65 5.02 0.61
C GLY A 706 -17.22 4.59 -0.82
N TYR A 707 -16.84 3.32 -0.95
CA TYR A 707 -16.79 2.44 -2.12
C TYR A 707 -17.97 2.66 -3.09
N SER A 708 -17.83 3.64 -3.98
CA SER A 708 -18.83 3.92 -5.02
C SER A 708 -18.99 2.73 -5.99
N ASN A 709 -20.21 2.50 -6.46
CA ASN A 709 -20.61 1.29 -7.20
C ASN A 709 -19.59 0.82 -8.25
N GLY A 710 -19.26 -0.48 -8.22
CA GLY A 710 -18.31 -1.15 -9.12
C GLY A 710 -18.72 -1.21 -10.59
N ASN A 711 -18.83 -0.05 -11.24
CA ASN A 711 -18.79 0.06 -12.69
C ASN A 711 -17.45 -0.52 -13.18
N THR A 712 -17.50 -1.49 -14.09
CA THR A 712 -16.31 -2.00 -14.78
C THR A 712 -15.52 -0.85 -15.38
N LEU A 713 -14.24 -0.73 -15.03
CA LEU A 713 -13.36 0.35 -15.47
C LEU A 713 -13.47 0.55 -17.00
N PRO A 714 -13.88 1.74 -17.48
CA PRO A 714 -13.96 1.99 -18.91
C PRO A 714 -12.54 2.05 -19.47
N ALA A 715 -12.21 1.13 -20.38
CA ALA A 715 -10.88 1.05 -20.98
C ALA A 715 -10.47 2.43 -21.57
N PRO A 716 -9.22 2.88 -21.34
CA PRO A 716 -8.80 4.22 -21.72
C PRO A 716 -8.95 4.44 -23.23
N SER A 717 -9.76 5.43 -23.60
CA SER A 717 -9.95 5.81 -25.00
C SER A 717 -8.63 6.39 -25.57
N PRO A 718 -8.18 5.98 -26.76
CA PRO A 718 -6.88 6.39 -27.30
C PRO A 718 -6.86 7.90 -27.60
N THR A 719 -6.19 8.65 -26.73
CA THR A 719 -6.01 10.10 -26.84
C THR A 719 -4.98 10.43 -27.93
N ASN A 720 -5.44 10.47 -29.17
CA ASN A 720 -4.66 10.88 -30.36
C ASN A 720 -4.25 12.37 -30.32
N ASN A 721 -3.38 12.74 -29.38
CA ASN A 721 -2.79 14.07 -29.22
C ASN A 721 -1.30 14.06 -29.60
N SER A 722 -1.01 13.71 -30.86
CA SER A 722 0.31 13.99 -31.45
C SER A 722 0.44 15.51 -31.66
N PRO A 723 1.37 16.22 -30.97
CA PRO A 723 1.41 17.67 -30.98
C PRO A 723 1.83 18.22 -32.35
N SER A 724 0.88 18.85 -33.05
CA SER A 724 1.16 19.61 -34.27
C SER A 724 1.57 21.04 -33.92
N ALA A 725 2.65 21.54 -34.53
CA ALA A 725 3.24 22.83 -34.19
C ALA A 725 2.31 24.02 -34.50
N PRO A 726 2.26 25.07 -33.65
CA PRO A 726 1.36 26.21 -33.83
C PRO A 726 1.89 27.21 -34.86
N THR A 727 1.03 27.65 -35.78
CA THR A 727 1.26 28.82 -36.65
C THR A 727 0.45 30.02 -36.18
N ASN A 728 1.09 31.17 -36.02
CA ASN A 728 0.47 32.40 -35.49
C ASN A 728 -0.68 32.94 -36.35
N GLY A 729 -1.77 33.35 -35.69
CA GLY A 729 -2.89 34.08 -36.29
C GLY A 729 -3.74 34.78 -35.21
N SER A 730 -3.58 36.10 -35.06
CA SER A 730 -4.21 36.92 -34.01
C SER A 730 -5.49 37.63 -34.53
N PRO A 731 -6.29 38.38 -33.73
CA PRO A 731 -7.63 37.94 -33.32
C PRO A 731 -8.75 38.91 -33.76
N THR A 732 -10.03 38.66 -33.40
CA THR A 732 -11.00 39.72 -32.97
C THR A 732 -12.39 39.21 -32.51
N LEU A 733 -12.81 39.64 -31.31
CA LEU A 733 -14.13 40.20 -30.92
C LEU A 733 -15.48 39.43 -31.06
N ASN A 734 -16.03 39.11 -29.86
CA ASN A 734 -17.36 39.52 -29.34
C ASN A 734 -18.72 38.97 -29.88
N ALA A 735 -19.34 38.13 -29.03
CA ALA A 735 -20.57 38.41 -28.25
C ALA A 735 -22.01 38.04 -28.75
N ASN A 736 -22.79 37.59 -27.76
CA ASN A 736 -24.25 37.77 -27.53
C ASN A 736 -25.35 36.91 -28.22
N THR A 737 -25.96 36.03 -27.41
CA THR A 737 -27.37 36.14 -26.93
C THR A 737 -28.55 35.41 -27.66
N ILE A 738 -29.04 34.34 -27.01
CA ILE A 738 -30.46 33.87 -26.83
C ILE A 738 -31.31 33.38 -28.05
N GLY A 739 -31.79 32.12 -28.00
CA GLY A 739 -33.25 31.87 -27.83
C GLY A 739 -34.09 30.93 -28.75
N ILE A 740 -34.56 29.79 -28.19
CA ILE A 740 -35.91 29.15 -28.32
C ILE A 740 -36.38 28.51 -29.67
N SER A 741 -37.14 27.39 -29.58
CA SER A 741 -37.77 26.54 -30.65
C SER A 741 -39.25 26.96 -30.97
N PRO A 742 -40.26 26.19 -31.55
CA PRO A 742 -40.38 24.75 -31.98
C PRO A 742 -41.38 24.35 -33.17
N VAL A 743 -41.65 23.03 -33.39
CA VAL A 743 -42.85 22.29 -33.99
C VAL A 743 -43.12 22.06 -35.54
N SER A 744 -43.18 20.75 -35.92
CA SER A 744 -43.92 19.83 -36.88
C SER A 744 -45.11 20.23 -37.85
N PRO A 745 -45.78 19.34 -38.69
CA PRO A 745 -45.52 18.03 -39.43
C PRO A 745 -45.97 18.09 -40.97
N PRO A 746 -46.83 17.24 -41.69
CA PRO A 746 -47.20 15.78 -41.79
C PRO A 746 -47.47 15.11 -43.23
N THR A 747 -47.78 13.77 -43.29
CA THR A 747 -48.69 12.94 -44.21
C THR A 747 -48.43 12.38 -45.68
N ASN A 748 -48.50 11.02 -45.81
CA ASN A 748 -49.25 10.04 -46.73
C ASN A 748 -49.10 9.76 -48.29
N ASN A 749 -48.75 8.49 -48.63
CA ASN A 749 -49.35 7.43 -49.54
C ASN A 749 -49.29 7.28 -51.12
N SER A 750 -49.04 6.01 -51.57
CA SER A 750 -49.52 5.25 -52.80
C SER A 750 -48.90 5.43 -54.22
N PRO A 751 -49.09 4.52 -55.27
CA PRO A 751 -49.29 3.03 -55.33
C PRO A 751 -48.74 2.19 -56.58
N SER A 752 -48.80 0.83 -56.49
CA SER A 752 -49.19 -0.24 -57.51
C SER A 752 -48.34 -0.81 -58.73
N PHE A 753 -48.11 -2.16 -58.70
CA PHE A 753 -48.24 -3.31 -59.69
C PHE A 753 -47.68 -3.31 -61.15
N PRO A 754 -47.60 -4.46 -61.91
CA PRO A 754 -47.92 -5.92 -61.68
C PRO A 754 -46.66 -6.87 -61.85
N THR A 755 -46.54 -8.18 -62.23
CA THR A 755 -47.32 -9.37 -62.79
C THR A 755 -46.42 -10.68 -62.60
N ASN A 756 -46.60 -11.98 -62.98
CA ASN A 756 -47.63 -12.88 -63.62
C ASN A 756 -47.39 -14.44 -63.42
N ASN A 757 -48.45 -15.27 -63.50
CA ASN A 757 -48.68 -16.72 -63.85
C ASN A 757 -47.64 -17.90 -63.94
N SER A 758 -47.81 -18.93 -63.06
CA SER A 758 -48.27 -20.36 -63.29
C SER A 758 -47.54 -21.41 -64.19
N PRO A 759 -47.81 -22.76 -64.11
CA PRO A 759 -48.64 -23.57 -63.17
C PRO A 759 -48.16 -25.02 -62.73
N THR A 760 -48.93 -25.62 -61.79
CA THR A 760 -49.30 -27.06 -61.59
C THR A 760 -48.36 -28.17 -61.03
N LEU A 761 -48.68 -28.58 -59.78
CA LEU A 761 -48.89 -29.97 -59.27
C LEU A 761 -47.66 -30.93 -59.15
N ASN A 762 -47.71 -32.10 -58.49
CA ASN A 762 -48.85 -32.89 -57.91
C ASN A 762 -48.54 -33.60 -56.57
N ALA A 763 -49.49 -34.41 -56.06
CA ALA A 763 -49.59 -35.02 -54.73
C ALA A 763 -49.13 -36.49 -54.54
N ASN A 764 -48.79 -36.87 -53.30
CA ASN A 764 -49.57 -37.85 -52.50
C ASN A 764 -49.12 -37.89 -51.02
N ASP A 765 -50.09 -37.99 -50.10
CA ASP A 765 -49.98 -38.22 -48.65
C ASP A 765 -51.05 -39.28 -48.26
N PRO A 766 -51.02 -39.92 -47.08
CA PRO A 766 -51.92 -39.41 -46.04
C PRO A 766 -51.48 -39.62 -44.58
N ALA A 767 -51.58 -38.54 -43.78
CA ALA A 767 -52.20 -38.52 -42.43
C ALA A 767 -51.50 -39.28 -41.28
N THR A 768 -51.58 -38.94 -39.98
CA THR A 768 -52.18 -37.85 -39.17
C THR A 768 -51.53 -37.97 -37.76
N THR A 769 -51.47 -37.02 -36.83
CA THR A 769 -51.98 -35.64 -36.62
C THR A 769 -50.84 -34.88 -35.89
N GLY A 770 -50.54 -33.61 -36.15
CA GLY A 770 -51.34 -32.44 -35.75
C GLY A 770 -50.68 -31.78 -34.52
N SER A 771 -49.81 -30.77 -34.68
CA SER A 771 -50.13 -29.33 -34.88
C SER A 771 -50.53 -28.66 -33.54
N SER A 772 -50.06 -27.45 -33.18
CA SER A 772 -49.71 -26.30 -34.03
C SER A 772 -48.55 -25.45 -33.45
N SER A 773 -47.53 -25.08 -34.22
CA SER A 773 -47.34 -23.76 -34.91
C SER A 773 -46.78 -22.61 -34.03
N SER A 774 -45.87 -21.74 -34.48
CA SER A 774 -45.03 -21.72 -35.70
C SER A 774 -44.01 -20.58 -35.64
N GLU A 775 -42.88 -20.75 -36.32
CA GLU A 775 -41.85 -19.73 -36.61
C GLU A 775 -42.41 -18.63 -37.57
N THR A 776 -41.79 -17.47 -37.84
CA THR A 776 -40.47 -17.33 -38.50
C THR A 776 -39.87 -15.91 -38.43
N THR A 777 -38.59 -15.86 -38.02
CA THR A 777 -37.45 -15.08 -38.58
C THR A 777 -37.64 -13.75 -39.32
N GLN A 778 -36.74 -12.79 -39.02
CA GLN A 778 -35.72 -12.37 -40.00
C GLN A 778 -34.43 -11.92 -39.28
N SER A 779 -33.30 -11.89 -39.99
CA SER A 779 -31.95 -11.75 -39.41
C SER A 779 -31.10 -10.67 -40.10
N SER A 780 -30.07 -10.18 -39.40
CA SER A 780 -28.96 -9.42 -40.01
C SER A 780 -27.62 -9.81 -39.38
N SER A 781 -26.95 -10.78 -40.01
CA SER A 781 -25.50 -11.00 -40.04
C SER A 781 -24.64 -10.57 -38.83
N ALA A 782 -24.16 -11.55 -38.06
CA ALA A 782 -22.90 -11.45 -37.32
C ALA A 782 -21.76 -12.11 -38.13
N SER A 783 -20.53 -11.63 -38.00
CA SER A 783 -19.34 -12.20 -38.63
C SER A 783 -18.85 -13.45 -37.86
N THR A 784 -18.73 -14.59 -38.54
CA THR A 784 -18.23 -15.84 -37.91
C THR A 784 -16.71 -15.90 -37.92
N SER A 785 -16.08 -15.52 -36.80
CA SER A 785 -14.76 -16.05 -36.42
C SER A 785 -14.85 -17.57 -36.16
N PRO A 786 -13.75 -18.34 -36.27
CA PRO A 786 -13.72 -19.74 -35.85
C PRO A 786 -13.99 -19.93 -34.34
N PRO A 787 -14.44 -21.12 -33.91
CA PRO A 787 -14.69 -21.38 -32.49
C PRO A 787 -13.38 -21.37 -31.69
N GLY A 788 -13.17 -20.32 -30.89
CA GLY A 788 -11.98 -20.12 -30.06
C GLY A 788 -11.04 -18.99 -30.51
N ASP A 789 -11.34 -18.27 -31.60
CA ASP A 789 -10.64 -17.04 -31.97
C ASP A 789 -11.37 -15.80 -31.42
N CYS A 790 -10.62 -14.78 -31.00
CA CYS A 790 -11.17 -13.47 -30.64
C CYS A 790 -11.91 -12.82 -31.83
N PRO A 791 -13.05 -12.15 -31.62
CA PRO A 791 -13.68 -11.34 -32.66
C PRO A 791 -12.79 -10.15 -33.05
N PRO A 792 -12.76 -9.74 -34.34
CA PRO A 792 -12.02 -8.55 -34.76
C PRO A 792 -12.41 -7.31 -33.95
N ASP A 793 -11.41 -6.49 -33.60
CA ASP A 793 -11.55 -5.26 -32.80
C ASP A 793 -12.17 -5.42 -31.39
N PHE A 794 -12.46 -6.64 -30.93
CA PHE A 794 -13.03 -6.89 -29.61
C PHE A 794 -11.96 -6.86 -28.50
N THR A 795 -12.29 -6.19 -27.41
CA THR A 795 -11.49 -6.15 -26.17
C THR A 795 -12.39 -6.56 -25.00
N GLY A 796 -11.93 -7.52 -24.18
CA GLY A 796 -12.73 -8.16 -23.14
C GLY A 796 -12.60 -9.69 -23.19
N TYR A 797 -13.31 -10.41 -22.31
CA TYR A 797 -13.26 -11.87 -22.31
C TYR A 797 -14.10 -12.51 -23.41
N TRP A 798 -13.57 -13.56 -24.02
CA TRP A 798 -14.28 -14.36 -25.01
C TRP A 798 -14.23 -15.85 -24.66
N ALA A 799 -15.30 -16.57 -24.97
CA ALA A 799 -15.39 -18.00 -24.76
C ALA A 799 -14.57 -18.77 -25.81
N SER A 800 -13.99 -19.90 -25.38
CA SER A 800 -13.55 -20.95 -26.28
C SER A 800 -14.73 -21.58 -27.04
N GLY A 801 -14.45 -22.37 -28.08
CA GLY A 801 -15.48 -22.94 -28.96
C GLY A 801 -16.51 -23.86 -28.30
N ASP A 802 -16.21 -24.42 -27.12
CA ASP A 802 -17.15 -25.21 -26.30
C ASP A 802 -17.55 -24.51 -24.98
N CYS A 803 -17.07 -23.28 -24.77
CA CYS A 803 -17.21 -22.47 -23.57
C CYS A 803 -16.72 -23.12 -22.26
N THR A 804 -16.03 -24.27 -22.29
CA THR A 804 -15.39 -24.86 -21.09
C THR A 804 -14.13 -24.09 -20.69
N GLN A 805 -13.59 -23.29 -21.61
CA GLN A 805 -12.49 -22.36 -21.38
C GLN A 805 -12.85 -20.94 -21.87
N TYR A 806 -12.07 -19.93 -21.46
CA TYR A 806 -12.17 -18.53 -21.89
C TYR A 806 -10.79 -17.89 -22.05
N MET A 807 -10.73 -16.73 -22.69
CA MET A 807 -9.50 -15.97 -22.93
C MET A 807 -9.77 -14.47 -22.85
N TYR A 808 -8.75 -13.66 -22.58
CA TYR A 808 -8.86 -12.21 -22.78
C TYR A 808 -8.49 -11.87 -24.22
N CYS A 809 -9.29 -11.00 -24.83
CA CYS A 809 -9.05 -10.41 -26.13
C CYS A 809 -8.67 -8.94 -25.96
N GLN A 810 -7.74 -8.47 -26.79
CA GLN A 810 -7.37 -7.06 -26.90
C GLN A 810 -7.28 -6.70 -28.39
N ALA A 811 -8.19 -5.84 -28.86
CA ALA A 811 -8.32 -5.48 -30.29
C ALA A 811 -8.36 -6.69 -31.24
N GLY A 812 -9.01 -7.78 -30.82
CA GLY A 812 -9.12 -9.03 -31.58
C GLY A 812 -7.89 -9.95 -31.55
N ALA A 813 -6.86 -9.65 -30.77
CA ALA A 813 -5.77 -10.58 -30.45
C ALA A 813 -6.01 -11.27 -29.10
N VAL A 814 -5.68 -12.56 -28.99
CA VAL A 814 -5.68 -13.28 -27.70
C VAL A 814 -4.50 -12.81 -26.85
N VAL A 815 -4.74 -12.49 -25.58
CA VAL A 815 -3.72 -12.10 -24.60
C VAL A 815 -3.77 -13.06 -23.40
N GLY A 816 -2.61 -13.62 -23.05
CA GLY A 816 -2.51 -14.66 -22.03
C GLY A 816 -2.85 -16.06 -22.55
N VAL A 817 -3.27 -16.94 -21.65
CA VAL A 817 -3.63 -18.34 -21.94
C VAL A 817 -5.14 -18.58 -21.89
N LEU A 818 -5.61 -19.68 -22.50
CA LEU A 818 -6.98 -20.15 -22.29
C LEU A 818 -7.17 -20.63 -20.84
N MET A 819 -8.03 -19.93 -20.11
CA MET A 819 -8.43 -20.20 -18.74
C MET A 819 -9.55 -21.24 -18.70
N PRO A 820 -9.45 -22.33 -17.94
CA PRO A 820 -10.57 -23.25 -17.75
C PRO A 820 -11.64 -22.64 -16.84
N CYS A 821 -12.92 -22.86 -17.17
CA CYS A 821 -14.00 -22.68 -16.21
C CYS A 821 -14.03 -23.80 -15.16
N VAL A 822 -14.64 -23.53 -14.01
CA VAL A 822 -14.81 -24.52 -12.93
C VAL A 822 -15.63 -25.70 -13.47
N PRO A 823 -15.23 -26.98 -13.26
CA PRO A 823 -15.93 -28.14 -13.82
C PRO A 823 -17.44 -28.14 -13.52
N GLY A 824 -18.26 -28.14 -14.59
CA GLY A 824 -19.72 -28.01 -14.51
C GLY A 824 -20.26 -26.60 -14.81
N THR A 825 -19.38 -25.62 -15.03
CA THR A 825 -19.71 -24.27 -15.51
C THR A 825 -19.18 -24.04 -16.93
N LEU A 826 -19.77 -23.08 -17.64
CA LEU A 826 -19.36 -22.60 -18.96
C LEU A 826 -19.15 -21.08 -18.89
N PHE A 827 -18.31 -20.53 -19.77
CA PHE A 827 -18.06 -19.09 -19.80
C PHE A 827 -19.19 -18.31 -20.47
N ASP A 828 -19.76 -17.34 -19.75
CA ASP A 828 -20.73 -16.40 -20.30
C ASP A 828 -20.08 -15.05 -20.63
N VAL A 829 -19.87 -14.85 -21.92
CA VAL A 829 -19.31 -13.62 -22.52
C VAL A 829 -20.11 -12.36 -22.14
N THR A 830 -21.42 -12.49 -21.88
CA THR A 830 -22.30 -11.36 -21.57
C THR A 830 -22.02 -10.74 -20.20
N ILE A 831 -21.64 -11.57 -19.22
CA ILE A 831 -21.33 -11.14 -17.84
C ILE A 831 -19.82 -11.13 -17.56
N GLY A 832 -19.02 -11.83 -18.39
CA GLY A 832 -17.57 -11.91 -18.30
C GLY A 832 -17.07 -12.93 -17.27
N THR A 833 -17.83 -13.98 -16.98
CA THR A 833 -17.47 -14.98 -15.96
C THR A 833 -18.10 -16.36 -16.23
N CYS A 834 -17.62 -17.39 -15.53
CA CYS A 834 -18.13 -18.75 -15.63
C CYS A 834 -19.44 -18.92 -14.84
N ALA A 835 -20.48 -19.44 -15.48
CA ALA A 835 -21.79 -19.70 -14.89
C ALA A 835 -22.30 -21.12 -15.22
N PHE A 836 -23.32 -21.60 -14.51
CA PHE A 836 -23.90 -22.91 -14.77
C PHE A 836 -24.45 -23.01 -16.20
N ALA A 837 -24.23 -24.14 -16.87
CA ALA A 837 -24.62 -24.39 -18.28
C ALA A 837 -26.13 -24.32 -18.57
N THR A 838 -26.97 -24.11 -17.56
CA THR A 838 -28.40 -23.77 -17.71
C THR A 838 -28.64 -22.30 -18.06
N ASN A 839 -27.68 -21.43 -17.72
CA ASN A 839 -27.85 -19.97 -17.74
C ASN A 839 -27.06 -19.31 -18.89
N VAL A 840 -26.00 -19.98 -19.38
CA VAL A 840 -25.12 -19.46 -20.44
C VAL A 840 -25.78 -19.57 -21.80
N ALA A 841 -25.96 -18.44 -22.47
CA ALA A 841 -26.52 -18.39 -23.83
C ALA A 841 -25.45 -18.58 -24.91
N GLY A 842 -25.82 -19.21 -26.03
CA GLY A 842 -24.95 -19.39 -27.21
C GLY A 842 -24.02 -20.60 -27.17
N CYS A 843 -23.66 -21.10 -26.00
CA CYS A 843 -22.85 -22.32 -25.82
C CYS A 843 -23.71 -23.58 -26.02
N SER A 844 -23.37 -24.41 -27.01
CA SER A 844 -24.13 -25.62 -27.35
C SER A 844 -23.92 -26.76 -26.34
N ARG A 845 -25.01 -27.43 -25.96
CA ARG A 845 -25.03 -28.65 -25.12
C ARG A 845 -24.70 -29.92 -25.89
#